data_AF-A0A919NSF4-F1
#
_entry.id   AF-A0A919NSF4-F1
#
_cell.length_a   1.000
_cell.length_b   1.000
_cell.length_c   1.000
_cell.angle_alpha   90.00
_cell.angle_beta   90.00
_cell.angle_gamma   90.00
#
_symmetry.space_group_name_H-M   'P 1'
#
loop_
_entity.id
_entity.type
_entity.pdbx_description
1 polymer ?
#
loop_
_entity_poly.entity_id
_entity_poly.type
_entity_poly.pdbx_seq_one_letter_code
_entity_poly.pdbx_strand_id
1 'polypeptide(L)'
;MAASNLVEPEFVAHLFAPLDGPDAAAGLAGVRTLWENCRRQLGMTQPIVEADLPGELPDDPASSPDGALAGLQDPAVGYQAIARREHDILNFSFAIAAPGAAPRARPRLAAAAPPGWYEFTRWWGNLGGGAAALGGAVVYLAKTGDVTAVDLRAEVPRQDDDADSWWEHGYPLHGFAAWETAAAGVHPNRRLVLLAGLDQDVEISRFTWSDGGTALPPIGRYLMHAAKLRYFARVLGDGRALARLRELTNGRADELAELLRDPEREGEVPERAAGLTAAEAEVVGSIRALRQMRESADIARSNMARSLPEALPGDAGLADWLIDQLGRDTALMAATREQAESIRLILGTPLPPVLRTPPPAQRAPVPPVTEAPVEHRVAFNVDVVSYSSRSTPMQEAVQQRLGGMVERVLAGLGLELNQTDRQDSGDGVIAVLPASVSSQVALPQLLHGWRAQLAADNAGHPEDRIRLRLSVGSGQFRVGATGFLGQPIIRIGRVLDSAALRGVVVEHPDADLVVGVADRLYEDVVGEGYPGLGPEEFELLHISVKSYRGQAWLWAGGVALSSSTGNRGPVPGTARDILVIHGPGPRPRKDVVELLRAMDLRPLDWEEAVKGTGKLAPRTDEVLDEGFAAGPGILVVLTPEDLNDGESHARARAVRALERQPDRTLLAQIGRLDGAGDLGRRDTVRLSADTEAARILFQYRIAQRLRNVGYPVDTVGDGWLDGGRFGGLL
;
A
#
# COMPACT_ATOMS: atom_id res chain seq x y z
N MET A 1 -26.40 9.05 -2.09
CA MET A 1 -25.14 9.54 -2.67
C MET A 1 -25.32 9.65 -4.16
N ALA A 2 -24.94 10.76 -4.79
CA ALA A 2 -24.86 10.82 -6.25
C ALA A 2 -23.88 9.73 -6.72
N ALA A 3 -24.20 9.02 -7.80
CA ALA A 3 -23.28 8.03 -8.33
C ALA A 3 -22.03 8.75 -8.84
N SER A 4 -20.84 8.30 -8.42
CA SER A 4 -19.57 8.85 -8.93
C SER A 4 -19.54 8.75 -10.46
N ASN A 5 -19.07 9.82 -11.12
CA ASN A 5 -18.81 9.83 -12.57
C ASN A 5 -17.46 9.22 -12.93
N LEU A 6 -16.65 8.89 -11.93
CA LEU A 6 -15.40 8.15 -12.12
C LEU A 6 -15.68 6.67 -12.33
N VAL A 7 -14.86 6.08 -13.20
CA VAL A 7 -14.88 4.65 -13.45
C VAL A 7 -13.46 4.10 -13.35
N GLU A 8 -13.36 2.91 -12.75
CA GLU A 8 -12.10 2.20 -12.50
C GLU A 8 -11.05 3.14 -11.90
N PRO A 9 -11.23 3.56 -10.64
CA PRO A 9 -10.14 4.20 -9.93
C PRO A 9 -8.96 3.23 -9.89
N GLU A 10 -7.82 3.66 -10.42
CA GLU A 10 -6.54 2.99 -10.32
C GLU A 10 -5.57 3.87 -9.56
N PHE A 11 -4.50 3.25 -9.09
CA PHE A 11 -3.48 3.90 -8.28
C PHE A 11 -2.11 3.43 -8.76
N VAL A 12 -1.28 4.37 -9.17
CA VAL A 12 0.12 4.11 -9.52
C VAL A 12 1.02 4.91 -8.60
N ALA A 13 2.07 4.29 -8.07
CA ALA A 13 3.08 4.98 -7.30
C ALA A 13 4.48 4.69 -7.87
N HIS A 14 5.31 5.71 -7.89
CA HIS A 14 6.74 5.63 -8.21
C HIS A 14 7.55 6.19 -7.05
N LEU A 15 8.53 5.42 -6.57
CA LEU A 15 9.47 5.84 -5.52
C LEU A 15 10.89 5.74 -6.07
N PHE A 16 11.75 6.70 -5.72
CA PHE A 16 13.09 6.83 -6.27
C PHE A 16 14.13 6.89 -5.14
N ALA A 17 14.91 5.83 -4.96
CA ALA A 17 15.97 5.77 -3.96
C ALA A 17 17.35 5.93 -4.62
N PRO A 18 18.29 6.64 -3.99
CA PRO A 18 19.65 6.73 -4.52
C PRO A 18 20.37 5.38 -4.35
N LEU A 19 21.23 5.02 -5.30
CA LEU A 19 22.10 3.84 -5.22
C LEU A 19 23.52 4.17 -4.76
N ASP A 20 23.86 5.45 -4.71
CA ASP A 20 25.14 5.96 -4.22
C ASP A 20 24.98 7.09 -3.20
N GLY A 21 26.09 7.46 -2.56
CA GLY A 21 26.10 8.53 -1.56
C GLY A 21 25.57 8.13 -0.17
N PRO A 22 25.43 9.10 0.74
CA PRO A 22 25.15 8.85 2.15
C PRO A 22 23.76 8.24 2.41
N ASP A 23 22.79 8.50 1.52
CA ASP A 23 21.40 8.07 1.69
C ASP A 23 21.11 6.70 1.03
N ALA A 24 22.07 6.10 0.30
CA ALA A 24 21.85 4.88 -0.47
C ALA A 24 21.43 3.68 0.39
N ALA A 25 22.10 3.47 1.53
CA ALA A 25 21.78 2.36 2.43
C ALA A 25 20.37 2.49 3.02
N ALA A 26 19.97 3.71 3.40
CA ALA A 26 18.64 4.00 3.93
C ALA A 26 17.57 3.84 2.83
N GLY A 27 17.84 4.34 1.62
CA GLY A 27 16.95 4.21 0.47
C GLY A 27 16.72 2.76 0.06
N LEU A 28 17.79 1.95 -0.02
CA LEU A 28 17.68 0.52 -0.31
C LEU A 28 16.90 -0.22 0.78
N ALA A 29 17.16 0.06 2.06
CA ALA A 29 16.41 -0.53 3.17
C ALA A 29 14.91 -0.17 3.11
N GLY A 30 14.59 1.06 2.71
CA GLY A 30 13.22 1.51 2.46
C GLY A 30 12.53 0.73 1.34
N VAL A 31 13.18 0.61 0.17
CA VAL A 31 12.64 -0.16 -0.96
C VAL A 31 12.49 -1.64 -0.62
N ARG A 32 13.44 -2.26 0.10
CA ARG A 32 13.31 -3.66 0.56
C ARG A 32 12.15 -3.84 1.53
N THR A 33 11.94 -2.89 2.43
CA THR A 33 10.81 -2.90 3.37
C THR A 33 9.48 -2.81 2.62
N LEU A 34 9.39 -1.91 1.64
CA LEU A 34 8.24 -1.77 0.73
C LEU A 34 7.98 -3.08 -0.04
N TRP A 35 9.01 -3.65 -0.66
CA TRP A 35 8.93 -4.92 -1.40
C TRP A 35 8.36 -6.05 -0.54
N GLU A 36 8.92 -6.21 0.66
CA GLU A 36 8.50 -7.24 1.59
C GLU A 36 7.11 -6.94 2.19
N ASN A 37 6.72 -5.67 2.33
CA ASN A 37 5.37 -5.29 2.71
C ASN A 37 4.36 -5.60 1.61
N CYS A 38 4.67 -5.39 0.33
CA CYS A 38 3.82 -5.82 -0.79
C CYS A 38 3.58 -7.34 -0.76
N ARG A 39 4.63 -8.15 -0.54
CA ARG A 39 4.50 -9.61 -0.40
C ARG A 39 3.63 -10.00 0.81
N ARG A 40 3.89 -9.38 1.96
CA ARG A 40 3.32 -9.78 3.25
C ARG A 40 1.92 -9.24 3.52
N GLN A 41 1.62 -8.02 3.10
CA GLN A 41 0.37 -7.32 3.38
C GLN A 41 -0.62 -7.43 2.21
N LEU A 42 -0.13 -7.38 0.96
CA LEU A 42 -0.98 -7.46 -0.23
C LEU A 42 -1.00 -8.83 -0.90
N GLY A 43 -0.20 -9.79 -0.42
CA GLY A 43 -0.19 -11.16 -0.97
C GLY A 43 0.49 -11.29 -2.35
N MET A 44 1.19 -10.26 -2.80
CA MET A 44 1.91 -10.24 -4.08
C MET A 44 3.13 -11.17 -4.02
N THR A 45 2.92 -12.45 -4.29
CA THR A 45 3.94 -13.50 -4.14
C THR A 45 4.39 -14.10 -5.45
N GLN A 46 3.69 -13.80 -6.55
CA GLN A 46 4.02 -14.35 -7.87
C GLN A 46 5.00 -13.42 -8.60
N PRO A 47 6.01 -13.96 -9.30
CA PRO A 47 6.81 -13.18 -10.23
C PRO A 47 5.98 -12.76 -11.46
N ILE A 48 6.44 -11.75 -12.18
CA ILE A 48 5.87 -11.35 -13.47
C ILE A 48 6.56 -12.18 -14.56
N VAL A 49 6.03 -13.38 -14.79
CA VAL A 49 6.64 -14.39 -15.68
C VAL A 49 6.61 -13.94 -17.14
N GLU A 50 5.55 -13.24 -17.54
CA GLU A 50 5.37 -12.68 -18.89
C GLU A 50 6.49 -11.70 -19.27
N ALA A 51 7.12 -11.10 -18.25
CA ALA A 51 8.18 -10.13 -18.37
C ALA A 51 9.58 -10.69 -18.05
N ASP A 52 9.70 -11.99 -17.78
CA ASP A 52 10.93 -12.67 -17.34
C ASP A 52 11.59 -12.03 -16.10
N LEU A 53 10.77 -11.51 -15.18
CA LEU A 53 11.27 -10.84 -13.98
C LEU A 53 11.25 -11.77 -12.75
N PRO A 54 12.37 -11.86 -11.99
CA PRO A 54 12.39 -12.63 -10.76
C PRO A 54 11.57 -11.92 -9.65
N GLY A 55 11.06 -12.71 -8.69
CA GLY A 55 10.27 -12.19 -7.56
C GLY A 55 11.10 -11.64 -6.38
N GLU A 56 12.40 -11.89 -6.37
CA GLU A 56 13.33 -11.42 -5.33
C GLU A 56 14.13 -10.23 -5.86
N LEU A 57 14.30 -9.21 -5.01
CA LEU A 57 15.23 -8.11 -5.28
C LEU A 57 16.68 -8.60 -5.17
N PRO A 58 17.58 -8.24 -6.11
CA PRO A 58 18.99 -8.59 -5.99
C PRO A 58 19.59 -8.01 -4.70
N ASP A 59 20.55 -8.71 -4.08
CA ASP A 59 21.21 -8.27 -2.84
C ASP A 59 21.95 -6.93 -3.00
N ASP A 60 22.55 -6.72 -4.18
CA ASP A 60 23.19 -5.48 -4.56
C ASP A 60 22.63 -4.95 -5.89
N PRO A 61 21.57 -4.13 -5.84
CA PRO A 61 21.03 -3.49 -7.03
C PRO A 61 22.00 -2.53 -7.70
N ALA A 62 22.97 -1.93 -6.99
CA ALA A 62 23.89 -0.96 -7.58
C ALA A 62 24.85 -1.60 -8.59
N SER A 63 25.19 -2.87 -8.39
CA SER A 63 26.04 -3.67 -9.29
C SER A 63 25.27 -4.33 -10.45
N SER A 64 23.94 -4.20 -10.47
CA SER A 64 23.09 -4.82 -11.50
C SER A 64 23.08 -4.00 -12.80
N PRO A 65 22.78 -4.59 -13.98
CA PRO A 65 22.59 -3.83 -15.21
C PRO A 65 21.42 -2.85 -15.09
N ASP A 66 21.44 -1.77 -15.89
CA ASP A 66 20.31 -0.85 -16.00
C ASP A 66 19.09 -1.58 -16.59
N GLY A 67 17.90 -1.25 -16.09
CA GLY A 67 16.63 -1.87 -16.47
C GLY A 67 15.88 -2.50 -15.30
N ALA A 68 14.87 -3.30 -15.62
CA ALA A 68 14.06 -3.98 -14.62
C ALA A 68 14.83 -5.11 -13.95
N LEU A 69 14.78 -5.14 -12.61
CA LEU A 69 15.54 -6.06 -11.77
C LEU A 69 14.67 -7.15 -11.17
N ALA A 70 13.45 -6.81 -10.78
CA ALA A 70 12.52 -7.72 -10.12
C ALA A 70 11.07 -7.27 -10.33
N GLY A 71 10.14 -8.22 -10.27
CA GLY A 71 8.71 -7.99 -10.44
C GLY A 71 7.88 -8.87 -9.50
N LEU A 72 6.87 -8.29 -8.87
CA LEU A 72 5.87 -9.00 -8.07
C LEU A 72 4.47 -8.72 -8.60
N GLN A 73 3.60 -9.72 -8.53
CA GLN A 73 2.20 -9.57 -8.83
C GLN A 73 1.30 -10.44 -7.93
N ASP A 74 0.06 -10.00 -7.80
CA ASP A 74 -1.08 -10.88 -7.52
C ASP A 74 -2.10 -10.70 -8.67
N PRO A 75 -2.11 -11.62 -9.64
CA PRO A 75 -2.97 -11.51 -10.81
C PRO A 75 -4.46 -11.68 -10.47
N ALA A 76 -4.80 -12.22 -9.28
CA ALA A 76 -6.20 -12.35 -8.90
C ALA A 76 -6.81 -10.96 -8.65
N VAL A 77 -6.06 -10.07 -8.00
CA VAL A 77 -6.53 -8.74 -7.59
C VAL A 77 -5.95 -7.60 -8.43
N GLY A 78 -5.12 -7.90 -9.43
CA GLY A 78 -4.57 -6.91 -10.36
C GLY A 78 -3.49 -6.01 -9.75
N TYR A 79 -2.76 -6.52 -8.75
CA TYR A 79 -1.66 -5.78 -8.12
C TYR A 79 -0.34 -6.13 -8.80
N GLN A 80 0.47 -5.12 -9.12
CA GLN A 80 1.80 -5.33 -9.70
C GLN A 80 2.82 -4.34 -9.12
N ALA A 81 4.06 -4.79 -8.94
CA ALA A 81 5.19 -3.98 -8.52
C ALA A 81 6.42 -4.35 -9.33
N ILE A 82 7.20 -3.36 -9.75
CA ILE A 82 8.44 -3.54 -10.51
C ILE A 82 9.53 -2.67 -9.90
N ALA A 83 10.69 -3.27 -9.64
CA ALA A 83 11.89 -2.54 -9.27
C ALA A 83 12.84 -2.43 -10.47
N ARG A 84 13.40 -1.25 -10.69
CA ARG A 84 14.28 -0.94 -11.82
C ARG A 84 15.50 -0.18 -11.36
N ARG A 85 16.65 -0.46 -11.98
CA ARG A 85 17.82 0.40 -11.90
C ARG A 85 17.84 1.34 -13.09
N GLU A 86 17.90 2.63 -12.80
CA GLU A 86 18.06 3.71 -13.77
C GLU A 86 19.31 4.49 -13.38
N HIS A 87 20.47 4.09 -13.91
CA HIS A 87 21.78 4.64 -13.57
C HIS A 87 22.10 4.63 -12.07
N ASP A 88 22.03 5.78 -11.40
CA ASP A 88 22.31 5.99 -9.98
C ASP A 88 21.05 5.92 -9.09
N ILE A 89 19.92 5.48 -9.66
CA ILE A 89 18.62 5.45 -8.99
C ILE A 89 18.02 4.05 -9.03
N LEU A 90 17.50 3.61 -7.88
CA LEU A 90 16.60 2.48 -7.76
C LEU A 90 15.15 2.99 -7.75
N ASN A 91 14.43 2.72 -8.84
CA ASN A 91 13.00 2.96 -8.90
C ASN A 91 12.24 1.75 -8.35
N PHE A 92 11.23 2.01 -7.52
CA PHE A 92 10.17 1.07 -7.20
C PHE A 92 8.86 1.64 -7.72
N SER A 93 8.20 0.92 -8.62
CA SER A 93 6.87 1.29 -9.10
C SER A 93 5.84 0.25 -8.67
N PHE A 94 4.65 0.72 -8.31
CA PHE A 94 3.55 -0.09 -7.83
C PHE A 94 2.25 0.36 -8.48
N ALA A 95 1.43 -0.58 -8.93
CA ALA A 95 0.12 -0.32 -9.51
C ALA A 95 -0.95 -1.21 -8.90
N ILE A 96 -2.12 -0.61 -8.69
CA ILE A 96 -3.37 -1.28 -8.35
C ILE A 96 -4.44 -0.81 -9.34
N ALA A 97 -5.06 -1.76 -10.05
CA ALA A 97 -6.34 -1.54 -10.69
C ALA A 97 -7.46 -2.08 -9.78
N ALA A 98 -8.59 -1.37 -9.67
CA ALA A 98 -9.77 -1.92 -9.00
C ALA A 98 -10.16 -3.27 -9.65
N PRO A 99 -10.72 -4.23 -8.88
CA PRO A 99 -11.14 -5.55 -9.39
C PRO A 99 -12.32 -5.43 -10.38
N GLY A 100 -11.96 -5.06 -11.61
CA GLY A 100 -12.71 -5.04 -12.86
C GLY A 100 -11.96 -5.77 -13.97
N ALA A 101 -10.64 -5.93 -13.83
CA ALA A 101 -9.72 -6.34 -14.89
C ALA A 101 -9.25 -7.81 -14.84
N ALA A 102 -9.50 -8.55 -13.74
CA ALA A 102 -8.99 -9.92 -13.56
C ALA A 102 -10.13 -10.97 -13.57
N PRO A 103 -10.14 -11.96 -14.49
CA PRO A 103 -11.23 -12.94 -14.62
C PRO A 103 -11.36 -13.97 -13.47
N ARG A 104 -10.63 -13.87 -12.35
CA ARG A 104 -10.45 -14.98 -11.39
C ARG A 104 -10.47 -14.66 -9.87
N ALA A 105 -10.72 -13.44 -9.40
CA ALA A 105 -10.79 -13.22 -7.94
C ALA A 105 -12.19 -13.43 -7.36
N ARG A 106 -12.30 -14.39 -6.44
CA ARG A 106 -13.35 -14.35 -5.40
C ARG A 106 -13.09 -13.14 -4.48
N PRO A 107 -14.13 -12.43 -4.01
CA PRO A 107 -13.94 -11.32 -3.08
C PRO A 107 -13.35 -11.82 -1.76
N ARG A 108 -12.20 -11.27 -1.36
CA ARG A 108 -11.72 -11.34 0.02
C ARG A 108 -12.05 -10.00 0.67
N LEU A 109 -12.77 -10.06 1.79
CA LEU A 109 -13.37 -8.97 2.58
C LEU A 109 -14.74 -8.49 2.04
N ALA A 110 -15.73 -8.57 2.92
CA ALA A 110 -17.01 -7.91 2.79
C ALA A 110 -16.81 -6.39 2.90
N ALA A 111 -16.46 -5.74 1.79
CA ALA A 111 -16.72 -4.32 1.59
C ALA A 111 -17.86 -4.21 0.58
N ALA A 112 -18.89 -3.43 0.88
CA ALA A 112 -20.06 -3.24 0.02
C ALA A 112 -19.75 -2.44 -1.27
N ALA A 113 -18.49 -2.01 -1.47
CA ALA A 113 -18.01 -1.29 -2.65
C ALA A 113 -16.56 -1.72 -2.99
N PRO A 114 -16.18 -1.72 -4.28
CA PRO A 114 -14.79 -1.94 -4.68
C PRO A 114 -13.88 -0.84 -4.11
N PRO A 115 -12.61 -1.16 -3.79
CA PRO A 115 -11.67 -0.18 -3.23
C PRO A 115 -11.45 0.98 -4.21
N GLY A 116 -11.41 2.21 -3.69
CA GLY A 116 -11.13 3.42 -4.45
C GLY A 116 -9.85 4.11 -3.96
N TRP A 117 -9.65 5.37 -4.37
CA TRP A 117 -8.44 6.12 -4.06
C TRP A 117 -8.18 6.24 -2.54
N TYR A 118 -9.21 6.34 -1.70
CA TYR A 118 -9.06 6.37 -0.23
C TYR A 118 -8.42 5.11 0.34
N GLU A 119 -8.90 3.93 -0.08
CA GLU A 119 -8.32 2.66 0.35
C GLU A 119 -6.89 2.50 -0.15
N PHE A 120 -6.64 2.86 -1.42
CA PHE A 120 -5.30 2.76 -2.02
C PHE A 120 -4.29 3.67 -1.31
N THR A 121 -4.65 4.92 -1.01
CA THR A 121 -3.78 5.85 -0.27
C THR A 121 -3.47 5.32 1.13
N ARG A 122 -4.47 4.77 1.82
CA ARG A 122 -4.25 4.16 3.14
C ARG A 122 -3.30 2.96 3.05
N TRP A 123 -3.48 2.10 2.06
CA TRP A 123 -2.59 0.96 1.84
C TRP A 123 -1.16 1.41 1.52
N TRP A 124 -0.99 2.38 0.63
CA TRP A 124 0.32 2.94 0.29
C TRP A 124 1.06 3.47 1.53
N GLY A 125 0.35 4.19 2.42
CA GLY A 125 0.89 4.61 3.71
C GLY A 125 1.36 3.44 4.58
N ASN A 126 0.52 2.41 4.74
CA ASN A 126 0.82 1.21 5.55
C ASN A 126 1.96 0.35 5.00
N LEU A 127 2.21 0.40 3.69
CA LEU A 127 3.33 -0.29 3.05
C LEU A 127 4.67 0.43 3.32
N GLY A 128 4.64 1.69 3.76
CA GLY A 128 5.82 2.52 3.96
C GLY A 128 6.12 3.45 2.79
N GLY A 129 5.10 3.82 2.01
CA GLY A 129 5.23 4.63 0.79
C GLY A 129 5.80 6.06 0.97
N GLY A 130 6.10 6.47 2.21
CA GLY A 130 6.78 7.72 2.55
C GLY A 130 8.23 7.57 3.03
N ALA A 131 8.84 6.39 2.89
CA ALA A 131 10.19 6.11 3.38
C ALA A 131 11.29 6.96 2.68
N ALA A 132 12.44 7.11 3.36
CA ALA A 132 13.58 7.93 2.94
C ALA A 132 14.03 7.62 1.51
N ALA A 133 13.72 8.52 0.59
CA ALA A 133 13.96 8.43 -0.84
C ALA A 133 14.38 9.82 -1.38
N LEU A 134 14.94 9.87 -2.60
CA LEU A 134 15.09 11.14 -3.34
C LEU A 134 13.72 11.81 -3.51
N GLY A 135 12.68 11.00 -3.64
CA GLY A 135 11.29 11.41 -3.64
C GLY A 135 10.37 10.28 -4.09
N GLY A 136 9.08 10.57 -4.09
CA GLY A 136 8.04 9.68 -4.59
C GLY A 136 6.94 10.45 -5.29
N ALA A 137 6.13 9.75 -6.07
CA ALA A 137 4.95 10.29 -6.71
C ALA A 137 3.85 9.26 -6.70
N VAL A 138 2.67 9.67 -6.30
CA VAL A 138 1.43 8.93 -6.44
C VAL A 138 0.63 9.56 -7.58
N VAL A 139 0.05 8.72 -8.43
CA VAL A 139 -0.80 9.10 -9.55
C VAL A 139 -2.13 8.40 -9.37
N TYR A 140 -3.16 9.17 -9.07
CA TYR A 140 -4.55 8.73 -9.02
C TYR A 140 -5.10 8.73 -10.44
N LEU A 141 -5.49 7.57 -10.94
CA LEU A 141 -6.01 7.40 -12.31
C LEU A 141 -7.47 7.03 -12.24
N ALA A 142 -8.27 7.59 -13.15
CA ALA A 142 -9.63 7.14 -13.38
C ALA A 142 -10.08 7.56 -14.78
N LYS A 143 -11.18 6.95 -15.24
CA LYS A 143 -11.80 7.28 -16.52
C LYS A 143 -13.12 8.00 -16.26
N THR A 144 -13.47 8.91 -17.16
CA THR A 144 -14.76 9.63 -17.10
C THR A 144 -15.23 9.98 -18.50
N GLY A 145 -16.55 9.97 -18.70
CA GLY A 145 -17.18 10.50 -19.91
C GLY A 145 -17.32 12.03 -19.91
N ASP A 146 -17.21 12.65 -18.73
CA ASP A 146 -17.27 14.10 -18.55
C ASP A 146 -16.42 14.51 -17.34
N VAL A 147 -15.28 15.13 -17.61
CA VAL A 147 -14.35 15.62 -16.60
C VAL A 147 -14.98 16.72 -15.72
N THR A 148 -15.83 17.57 -16.30
CA THR A 148 -16.43 18.72 -15.60
C THR A 148 -17.48 18.29 -14.57
N ALA A 149 -18.03 17.09 -14.73
CA ALA A 149 -19.02 16.51 -13.83
C ALA A 149 -18.39 15.73 -12.66
N VAL A 150 -17.06 15.72 -12.50
CA VAL A 150 -16.35 15.03 -11.41
C VAL A 150 -16.07 15.98 -10.25
N ASP A 151 -16.55 15.66 -9.05
CA ASP A 151 -16.19 16.36 -7.82
C ASP A 151 -14.87 15.83 -7.26
N LEU A 152 -13.74 16.27 -7.83
CA LEU A 152 -12.40 15.83 -7.43
C LEU A 152 -12.09 16.08 -5.95
N ARG A 153 -12.69 17.12 -5.36
CA ARG A 153 -12.51 17.44 -3.93
C ARG A 153 -13.09 16.36 -3.02
N ALA A 154 -14.17 15.71 -3.45
CA ALA A 154 -14.78 14.61 -2.71
C ALA A 154 -14.07 13.27 -2.98
N GLU A 155 -13.63 13.05 -4.22
CA GLU A 155 -13.07 11.76 -4.66
C GLU A 155 -11.61 11.54 -4.23
N VAL A 156 -10.79 12.59 -4.14
CA VAL A 156 -9.37 12.47 -3.81
C VAL A 156 -9.12 12.58 -2.31
N PRO A 157 -8.36 11.64 -1.69
CA PRO A 157 -8.07 11.67 -0.26
C PRO A 157 -7.25 12.90 0.12
N ARG A 158 -7.79 13.70 1.05
CA ARG A 158 -7.11 14.89 1.58
C ARG A 158 -5.90 14.54 2.42
N GLN A 159 -4.89 15.40 2.34
CA GLN A 159 -3.65 15.28 3.07
C GLN A 159 -3.17 16.69 3.52
N ASP A 160 -2.33 16.72 4.55
CA ASP A 160 -1.93 17.97 5.22
C ASP A 160 -1.10 18.92 4.34
N ASP A 161 -0.47 18.41 3.29
CA ASP A 161 0.37 19.13 2.34
C ASP A 161 -0.37 19.52 1.03
N ASP A 162 -1.69 19.34 0.98
CA ASP A 162 -2.51 19.78 -0.16
C ASP A 162 -2.56 21.33 -0.26
N ALA A 163 -2.50 21.84 -1.49
CA ALA A 163 -2.70 23.25 -1.77
C ALA A 163 -4.17 23.66 -1.65
N ASP A 164 -4.43 24.92 -1.29
CA ASP A 164 -5.78 25.45 -1.29
C ASP A 164 -6.38 25.42 -2.72
N SER A 165 -7.62 24.93 -2.85
CA SER A 165 -8.37 24.88 -4.11
C SER A 165 -7.64 24.25 -5.30
N TRP A 166 -6.76 23.27 -5.05
CA TRP A 166 -6.01 22.60 -6.13
C TRP A 166 -6.93 21.97 -7.21
N TRP A 167 -8.12 21.50 -6.81
CA TRP A 167 -9.10 20.87 -7.71
C TRP A 167 -9.66 21.82 -8.78
N GLU A 168 -9.55 23.15 -8.59
CA GLU A 168 -10.01 24.17 -9.55
C GLU A 168 -8.98 24.42 -10.67
N HIS A 169 -7.74 23.98 -10.51
CA HIS A 169 -6.61 24.36 -11.36
C HIS A 169 -6.07 23.18 -12.18
N GLY A 170 -6.95 22.57 -12.99
CA GLY A 170 -6.58 21.49 -13.91
C GLY A 170 -5.82 21.98 -15.13
N TYR A 171 -5.00 21.10 -15.72
CA TYR A 171 -4.24 21.37 -16.93
C TYR A 171 -4.22 20.16 -17.87
N PRO A 172 -4.14 20.36 -19.19
CA PRO A 172 -3.99 19.26 -20.13
C PRO A 172 -2.58 18.64 -20.00
N LEU A 173 -2.50 17.32 -20.01
CA LEU A 173 -1.24 16.58 -19.99
C LEU A 173 -1.34 15.37 -20.91
N HIS A 174 -0.62 15.39 -22.04
CA HIS A 174 -0.57 14.24 -22.97
C HIS A 174 -1.95 13.72 -23.44
N GLY A 175 -2.94 14.61 -23.57
CA GLY A 175 -4.30 14.24 -23.96
C GLY A 175 -5.23 13.84 -22.81
N PHE A 176 -4.74 13.92 -21.57
CA PHE A 176 -5.51 13.70 -20.34
C PHE A 176 -5.77 15.02 -19.61
N ALA A 177 -6.76 15.05 -18.73
CA ALA A 177 -6.91 16.14 -17.76
C ALA A 177 -6.10 15.79 -16.50
N ALA A 178 -5.27 16.71 -16.03
CA ALA A 178 -4.37 16.48 -14.92
C ALA A 178 -4.44 17.58 -13.83
N TRP A 179 -4.17 17.18 -12.60
CA TRP A 179 -4.03 18.05 -11.44
C TRP A 179 -2.84 17.62 -10.60
N GLU A 180 -2.28 18.56 -9.84
CA GLU A 180 -1.35 18.28 -8.76
C GLU A 180 -1.95 18.76 -7.45
N THR A 181 -1.98 17.91 -6.43
CA THR A 181 -2.65 18.25 -5.17
C THR A 181 -1.73 19.03 -4.23
N ALA A 182 -0.42 18.78 -4.31
CA ALA A 182 0.56 19.40 -3.43
C ALA A 182 0.80 20.88 -3.78
N ALA A 183 1.08 21.69 -2.76
CA ALA A 183 1.50 23.07 -2.95
C ALA A 183 2.83 23.18 -3.71
N ALA A 184 3.03 24.32 -4.39
CA ALA A 184 4.29 24.62 -5.06
C ALA A 184 5.46 24.55 -4.07
N GLY A 185 6.50 23.79 -4.40
CA GLY A 185 7.66 23.63 -3.53
C GLY A 185 8.53 22.43 -3.84
N VAL A 186 9.47 22.16 -2.94
CA VAL A 186 10.47 21.08 -3.05
C VAL A 186 10.08 19.83 -2.26
N HIS A 187 8.77 19.59 -2.11
CA HIS A 187 8.23 18.44 -1.39
C HIS A 187 8.78 17.13 -1.96
N PRO A 188 9.18 16.17 -1.11
CA PRO A 188 9.74 14.91 -1.58
C PRO A 188 8.70 14.02 -2.26
N ASN A 189 7.46 14.05 -1.78
CA ASN A 189 6.37 13.22 -2.29
C ASN A 189 5.37 14.10 -3.04
N ARG A 190 4.97 13.65 -4.22
CA ARG A 190 3.99 14.32 -5.08
C ARG A 190 2.73 13.49 -5.22
N ARG A 191 1.62 14.17 -5.47
CA ARG A 191 0.34 13.53 -5.78
C ARG A 191 -0.26 14.19 -7.01
N LEU A 192 -0.47 13.38 -8.03
CA LEU A 192 -1.05 13.78 -9.30
C LEU A 192 -2.39 13.07 -9.47
N VAL A 193 -3.33 13.72 -10.13
CA VAL A 193 -4.60 13.12 -10.56
C VAL A 193 -4.64 13.20 -12.07
N LEU A 194 -4.87 12.08 -12.75
CA LEU A 194 -5.05 12.02 -14.20
C LEU A 194 -6.40 11.39 -14.52
N LEU A 195 -7.21 12.11 -15.29
CA LEU A 195 -8.48 11.63 -15.81
C LEU A 195 -8.38 11.43 -17.32
N ALA A 196 -8.67 10.21 -17.76
CA ALA A 196 -8.76 9.81 -19.16
C ALA A 196 -10.21 9.73 -19.65
N GLY A 197 -10.39 9.80 -20.96
CA GLY A 197 -11.60 9.36 -21.63
C GLY A 197 -11.84 7.85 -21.45
N LEU A 198 -13.10 7.42 -21.61
CA LEU A 198 -13.51 6.01 -21.43
C LEU A 198 -12.90 5.05 -22.47
N ASP A 199 -12.29 5.56 -23.53
CA ASP A 199 -11.64 4.84 -24.63
C ASP A 199 -10.10 4.85 -24.56
N GLN A 200 -9.52 5.56 -23.59
CA GLN A 200 -8.07 5.82 -23.54
C GLN A 200 -7.30 4.88 -22.59
N ASP A 201 -7.81 3.66 -22.36
CA ASP A 201 -7.27 2.67 -21.41
C ASP A 201 -5.80 2.34 -21.67
N VAL A 202 -5.46 2.14 -22.95
CA VAL A 202 -4.11 1.75 -23.36
C VAL A 202 -3.17 2.94 -23.26
N GLU A 203 -3.62 4.13 -23.65
CA GLU A 203 -2.85 5.37 -23.63
C GLU A 203 -2.49 5.78 -22.21
N ILE A 204 -3.46 5.78 -21.28
CA ILE A 204 -3.22 6.17 -19.89
C ILE A 204 -2.32 5.15 -19.18
N SER A 205 -2.52 3.85 -19.41
CA SER A 205 -1.62 2.81 -18.88
C SER A 205 -0.20 2.95 -19.43
N ARG A 206 -0.02 3.13 -20.74
CA ARG A 206 1.31 3.34 -21.34
C ARG A 206 2.02 4.57 -20.78
N PHE A 207 1.27 5.64 -20.53
CA PHE A 207 1.82 6.88 -20.03
C PHE A 207 2.25 6.79 -18.56
N THR A 208 1.51 6.03 -17.74
CA THR A 208 1.61 6.04 -16.27
C THR A 208 2.19 4.78 -15.65
N TRP A 209 1.98 3.61 -16.27
CA TRP A 209 2.35 2.32 -15.74
C TRP A 209 3.24 1.50 -16.68
N SER A 210 2.68 1.02 -17.79
CA SER A 210 3.33 0.09 -18.71
C SER A 210 2.64 0.06 -20.08
N ASP A 211 3.43 -0.14 -21.13
CA ASP A 211 3.02 -0.44 -22.51
C ASP A 211 2.99 -1.96 -22.80
N GLY A 212 3.04 -2.78 -21.76
CA GLY A 212 3.27 -4.23 -21.84
C GLY A 212 4.75 -4.61 -21.62
N GLY A 213 5.66 -3.63 -21.62
CA GLY A 213 7.07 -3.81 -21.27
C GLY A 213 7.40 -3.54 -19.81
N THR A 214 8.68 -3.67 -19.48
CA THR A 214 9.22 -3.45 -18.12
C THR A 214 9.93 -2.11 -17.97
N ALA A 215 9.99 -1.28 -19.02
CA ALA A 215 10.61 0.03 -18.95
C ALA A 215 9.89 0.96 -17.96
N LEU A 216 10.59 1.97 -17.45
CA LEU A 216 9.96 3.04 -16.69
C LEU A 216 9.09 3.88 -17.64
N PRO A 217 7.79 4.10 -17.32
CA PRO A 217 6.88 4.83 -18.19
C PRO A 217 7.25 6.31 -18.31
N PRO A 218 6.78 7.04 -19.35
CA PRO A 218 7.16 8.43 -19.61
C PRO A 218 7.01 9.37 -18.41
N ILE A 219 5.85 9.34 -17.72
CA ILE A 219 5.64 10.17 -16.52
C ILE A 219 6.57 9.75 -15.38
N GLY A 220 6.81 8.45 -15.19
CA GLY A 220 7.71 7.93 -14.17
C GLY A 220 9.15 8.39 -14.39
N ARG A 221 9.62 8.38 -15.64
CA ARG A 221 10.97 8.88 -16.00
C ARG A 221 11.10 10.39 -15.80
N TYR A 222 10.09 11.16 -16.16
CA TYR A 222 10.06 12.59 -15.86
C TYR A 222 10.13 12.85 -14.36
N LEU A 223 9.26 12.18 -13.58
CA LEU A 223 9.16 12.33 -12.13
C LEU A 223 10.45 11.93 -11.40
N MET A 224 11.18 10.94 -11.90
CA MET A 224 12.49 10.54 -11.38
C MET A 224 13.49 11.70 -11.41
N HIS A 225 13.62 12.36 -12.57
CA HIS A 225 14.52 13.51 -12.73
C HIS A 225 14.03 14.72 -11.94
N ALA A 226 12.71 14.95 -11.90
CA ALA A 226 12.11 15.98 -11.09
C ALA A 226 12.36 15.77 -9.57
N ALA A 227 12.35 14.52 -9.10
CA ALA A 227 12.69 14.16 -7.73
C ALA A 227 14.17 14.45 -7.41
N LYS A 228 15.08 14.17 -8.35
CA LYS A 228 16.51 14.50 -8.23
C LYS A 228 16.74 16.00 -8.08
N LEU A 229 16.07 16.83 -8.88
CA LEU A 229 16.15 18.30 -8.76
C LEU A 229 15.63 18.79 -7.40
N ARG A 230 14.48 18.27 -6.95
CA ARG A 230 13.93 18.63 -5.62
C ARG A 230 14.84 18.20 -4.49
N TYR A 231 15.48 17.03 -4.59
CA TYR A 231 16.47 16.58 -3.61
C TYR A 231 17.64 17.57 -3.53
N PHE A 232 18.23 17.97 -4.66
CA PHE A 232 19.31 18.97 -4.67
C PHE A 232 18.87 20.31 -4.08
N ALA A 233 17.66 20.78 -4.39
CA ALA A 233 17.12 21.99 -3.80
C ALA A 233 16.98 21.89 -2.26
N ARG A 234 16.56 20.73 -1.74
CA ARG A 234 16.49 20.47 -0.29
C ARG A 234 17.87 20.39 0.37
N VAL A 235 18.84 19.74 -0.29
CA VAL A 235 20.23 19.65 0.18
C VAL A 235 20.86 21.04 0.27
N LEU A 236 20.61 21.89 -0.73
CA LEU A 236 21.07 23.28 -0.71
C LEU A 236 20.41 24.09 0.41
N GLY A 237 19.13 23.82 0.67
CA GLY A 237 18.36 24.45 1.72
C GLY A 237 18.24 25.96 1.53
N ASP A 238 18.40 26.71 2.62
CA ASP A 238 18.35 28.18 2.63
C ASP A 238 19.73 28.85 2.42
N GLY A 239 20.77 28.05 2.12
CA GLY A 239 22.13 28.54 1.91
C GLY A 239 22.89 28.94 3.19
N ARG A 240 22.31 28.84 4.39
CA ARG A 240 22.98 29.26 5.65
C ARG A 240 24.26 28.48 5.93
N ALA A 241 24.33 27.20 5.55
CA ALA A 241 25.53 26.40 5.76
C ALA A 241 26.72 26.95 4.95
N LEU A 242 26.50 27.27 3.68
CA LEU A 242 27.52 27.87 2.80
C LEU A 242 27.88 29.28 3.28
N ALA A 243 26.90 30.10 3.68
CA ALA A 243 27.14 31.42 4.23
C ALA A 243 28.03 31.38 5.49
N ARG A 244 27.73 30.48 6.45
CA ARG A 244 28.54 30.29 7.66
C ARG A 244 29.97 29.85 7.35
N LEU A 245 30.15 28.91 6.42
CA LEU A 245 31.50 28.48 6.02
C LEU A 245 32.28 29.65 5.41
N ARG A 246 31.61 30.49 4.64
CA ARG A 246 32.17 31.70 4.05
C ARG A 246 32.62 32.71 5.11
N GLU A 247 31.73 33.04 6.03
CA GLU A 247 32.00 33.97 7.14
C GLU A 247 33.13 33.45 8.02
N LEU A 248 33.13 32.15 8.34
CA LEU A 248 34.20 31.51 9.10
C LEU A 248 35.55 31.62 8.39
N THR A 249 35.58 31.34 7.08
CA THR A 249 36.82 31.35 6.29
C THR A 249 37.36 32.78 6.16
N ASN A 250 36.49 33.74 5.85
CA ASN A 250 36.87 35.15 5.76
C ASN A 250 37.34 35.70 7.11
N GLY A 251 36.63 35.40 8.20
CA GLY A 251 37.03 35.82 9.54
C GLY A 251 38.40 35.28 9.92
N ARG A 252 38.71 34.00 9.61
CA ARG A 252 40.04 33.43 9.82
C ARG A 252 41.12 34.10 8.96
N ALA A 253 40.79 34.48 7.73
CA ALA A 253 41.72 35.20 6.85
C ALA A 253 42.01 36.63 7.38
N ASP A 254 40.97 37.32 7.87
CA ASP A 254 41.07 38.66 8.43
C ASP A 254 41.88 38.67 9.73
N GLU A 255 41.61 37.73 10.65
CA GLU A 255 42.39 37.55 11.89
C GLU A 255 43.89 37.37 11.60
N LEU A 256 44.21 36.57 10.58
CA LEU A 256 45.59 36.29 10.18
C LEU A 256 46.24 37.52 9.53
N ALA A 257 45.47 38.29 8.75
CA ALA A 257 45.93 39.56 8.18
C ALA A 257 46.16 40.66 9.23
N GLU A 258 45.40 40.65 10.33
CA GLU A 258 45.63 41.54 11.47
C GLU A 258 46.90 41.18 12.26
N LEU A 259 47.12 39.89 12.53
CA LEU A 259 48.33 39.41 13.20
C LEU A 259 49.61 39.80 12.46
N LEU A 260 49.58 39.86 11.13
CA LEU A 260 50.71 40.32 10.32
C LEU A 260 51.12 41.78 10.56
N ARG A 261 50.24 42.60 11.16
CA ARG A 261 50.52 43.99 11.50
C ARG A 261 51.08 44.16 12.91
N ASP A 262 51.13 43.08 13.70
CA ASP A 262 51.55 43.10 15.11
C ASP A 262 52.73 42.14 15.37
N PRO A 263 53.98 42.65 15.37
CA PRO A 263 55.18 41.83 15.56
C PRO A 263 55.24 41.10 16.91
N GLU A 264 54.53 41.56 17.94
CA GLU A 264 54.58 40.94 19.27
C GLU A 264 53.81 39.61 19.32
N ARG A 265 52.94 39.36 18.33
CA ARG A 265 52.04 38.19 18.26
C ARG A 265 52.40 37.19 17.17
N GLU A 266 53.61 37.28 16.61
CA GLU A 266 54.09 36.40 15.52
C GLU A 266 54.02 34.91 15.87
N GLY A 267 54.16 34.55 17.16
CA GLY A 267 54.04 33.17 17.64
C GLY A 267 52.67 32.52 17.45
N GLU A 268 51.60 33.30 17.26
CA GLU A 268 50.22 32.80 17.06
C GLU A 268 49.94 32.43 15.58
N VAL A 269 50.78 32.87 14.65
CA VAL A 269 50.58 32.72 13.19
C VAL A 269 50.42 31.26 12.75
N PRO A 270 51.24 30.28 13.21
CA PRO A 270 51.12 28.89 12.75
C PRO A 270 49.78 28.24 13.08
N GLU A 271 49.24 28.47 14.28
CA GLU A 271 47.97 27.91 14.71
C GLU A 271 46.80 28.50 13.92
N ARG A 272 46.80 29.83 13.74
CA ARG A 272 45.77 30.53 12.96
C ARG A 272 45.81 30.16 11.47
N ALA A 273 47.00 30.02 10.90
CA ALA A 273 47.19 29.55 9.52
C ALA A 273 46.68 28.10 9.32
N ALA A 274 46.87 27.22 10.31
CA ALA A 274 46.31 25.86 10.28
C ALA A 274 44.77 25.89 10.28
N GLY A 275 44.16 26.75 11.09
CA GLY A 275 42.72 26.98 11.10
C GLY A 275 42.17 27.46 9.75
N LEU A 276 42.84 28.43 9.11
CA LEU A 276 42.46 28.89 7.77
C LEU A 276 42.57 27.77 6.73
N THR A 277 43.64 26.98 6.76
CA THR A 277 43.85 25.85 5.84
C THR A 277 42.74 24.81 5.95
N ALA A 278 42.28 24.51 7.17
CA ALA A 278 41.17 23.57 7.38
C ALA A 278 39.86 24.10 6.79
N ALA A 279 39.53 25.38 7.00
CA ALA A 279 38.34 26.01 6.43
C ALA A 279 38.42 26.07 4.89
N GLU A 280 39.58 26.39 4.33
CA GLU A 280 39.81 26.39 2.88
C GLU A 280 39.56 24.99 2.28
N ALA A 281 40.00 23.91 2.94
CA ALA A 281 39.75 22.55 2.48
C ALA A 281 38.23 22.22 2.42
N GLU A 282 37.45 22.68 3.40
CA GLU A 282 35.99 22.55 3.39
C GLU A 282 35.34 23.37 2.25
N VAL A 283 35.85 24.58 1.97
CA VAL A 283 35.42 25.40 0.82
C VAL A 283 35.70 24.68 -0.50
N VAL A 284 36.90 24.10 -0.66
CA VAL A 284 37.27 23.32 -1.86
C VAL A 284 36.33 22.12 -2.05
N GLY A 285 36.05 21.40 -0.97
CA GLY A 285 35.08 20.29 -0.97
C GLY A 285 33.68 20.76 -1.41
N SER A 286 33.23 21.90 -0.87
CA SER A 286 31.93 22.49 -1.18
C SER A 286 31.83 22.96 -2.65
N ILE A 287 32.87 23.60 -3.20
CA ILE A 287 32.94 23.98 -4.62
C ILE A 287 32.80 22.75 -5.52
N ARG A 288 33.49 21.65 -5.19
CA ARG A 288 33.41 20.41 -5.95
C ARG A 288 32.00 19.83 -5.92
N ALA A 289 31.36 19.77 -4.75
CA ALA A 289 30.00 19.29 -4.59
C ALA A 289 28.98 20.15 -5.37
N LEU A 290 29.08 21.48 -5.29
CA LEU A 290 28.22 22.41 -6.02
C LEU A 290 28.31 22.24 -7.54
N ARG A 291 29.53 22.08 -8.07
CA ARG A 291 29.76 21.83 -9.51
C ARG A 291 29.14 20.49 -9.95
N GLN A 292 29.33 19.44 -9.16
CA GLN A 292 28.77 18.11 -9.45
C GLN A 292 27.23 18.12 -9.41
N MET A 293 26.64 18.81 -8.42
CA MET A 293 25.19 18.98 -8.34
C MET A 293 24.65 19.78 -9.54
N ARG A 294 25.35 20.84 -9.97
CA ARG A 294 24.93 21.65 -11.13
C ARG A 294 24.93 20.84 -12.41
N GLU A 295 26.00 20.10 -12.69
CA GLU A 295 26.08 19.24 -13.86
C GLU A 295 24.98 18.16 -13.85
N SER A 296 24.73 17.56 -12.68
CA SER A 296 23.64 16.59 -12.51
C SER A 296 22.25 17.22 -12.73
N ALA A 297 22.05 18.46 -12.30
CA ALA A 297 20.82 19.21 -12.50
C ALA A 297 20.60 19.57 -13.98
N ASP A 298 21.65 19.96 -14.69
CA ASP A 298 21.62 20.22 -16.14
C ASP A 298 21.21 18.96 -16.93
N ILE A 299 21.80 17.80 -16.59
CA ILE A 299 21.44 16.51 -17.20
C ILE A 299 19.98 16.16 -16.89
N ALA A 300 19.54 16.31 -15.64
CA ALA A 300 18.17 16.03 -15.25
C ALA A 300 17.17 16.92 -16.01
N ARG A 301 17.44 18.22 -16.16
CA ARG A 301 16.63 19.15 -16.96
C ARG A 301 16.48 18.68 -18.41
N SER A 302 17.60 18.30 -19.05
CA SER A 302 17.58 17.80 -20.44
C SER A 302 16.77 16.51 -20.56
N ASN A 303 16.91 15.58 -19.61
CA ASN A 303 16.17 14.31 -19.62
C ASN A 303 14.68 14.48 -19.35
N MET A 304 14.30 15.44 -18.50
CA MET A 304 12.91 15.83 -18.29
C MET A 304 12.28 16.30 -19.60
N ALA A 305 12.90 17.23 -20.31
CA ALA A 305 12.40 17.75 -21.59
C ALA A 305 12.28 16.67 -22.67
N ARG A 306 13.13 15.63 -22.65
CA ARG A 306 13.02 14.46 -23.53
C ARG A 306 11.87 13.53 -23.17
N SER A 307 11.47 13.49 -21.90
CA SER A 307 10.39 12.62 -21.40
C SER A 307 9.02 13.28 -21.56
N LEU A 308 8.92 14.56 -21.19
CA LEU A 308 7.76 15.43 -21.38
C LEU A 308 8.27 16.78 -21.92
N PRO A 309 7.88 17.18 -23.15
CA PRO A 309 8.33 18.45 -23.73
C PRO A 309 7.94 19.67 -22.88
N GLU A 310 6.75 19.63 -22.29
CA GLU A 310 6.25 20.64 -21.38
C GLU A 310 6.42 20.18 -19.94
N ALA A 311 7.03 21.03 -19.10
CA ALA A 311 7.20 20.73 -17.69
C ALA A 311 5.85 20.81 -16.96
N LEU A 312 5.67 19.95 -15.96
CA LEU A 312 4.52 20.05 -15.06
C LEU A 312 4.54 21.41 -14.33
N PRO A 313 3.38 22.01 -14.03
CA PRO A 313 3.33 23.31 -13.35
C PRO A 313 4.14 23.36 -12.05
N GLY A 314 4.13 22.30 -11.24
CA GLY A 314 4.93 22.22 -10.01
C GLY A 314 6.45 22.11 -10.21
N ASP A 315 6.91 21.97 -11.45
CA ASP A 315 8.33 21.94 -11.86
C ASP A 315 8.75 23.18 -12.65
N ALA A 316 7.80 24.05 -13.01
CA ALA A 316 8.05 25.19 -13.87
C ALA A 316 9.13 26.11 -13.25
N GLY A 317 10.23 26.32 -13.99
CA GLY A 317 11.35 27.16 -13.57
C GLY A 317 12.23 26.59 -12.45
N LEU A 318 11.90 25.43 -11.85
CA LEU A 318 12.68 24.83 -10.76
C LEU A 318 14.11 24.51 -11.19
N ALA A 319 14.26 23.87 -12.35
CA ALA A 319 15.57 23.49 -12.88
C ALA A 319 16.45 24.71 -13.13
N ASP A 320 15.89 25.74 -13.80
CA ASP A 320 16.64 26.94 -14.16
C ASP A 320 17.06 27.73 -12.91
N TRP A 321 16.14 27.92 -11.96
CA TRP A 321 16.45 28.53 -10.67
C TRP A 321 17.58 27.79 -9.95
N LEU A 322 17.52 26.45 -9.89
CA LEU A 322 18.51 25.64 -9.18
C LEU A 322 19.88 25.73 -9.84
N ILE A 323 19.95 25.65 -11.17
CA ILE A 323 21.20 25.73 -11.94
C ILE A 323 21.84 27.11 -11.73
N ASP A 324 21.05 28.18 -11.80
CA ASP A 324 21.52 29.54 -11.57
C ASP A 324 22.03 29.72 -10.13
N GLN A 325 21.27 29.21 -9.15
CA GLN A 325 21.64 29.29 -7.74
C GLN A 325 22.95 28.55 -7.46
N LEU A 326 23.09 27.30 -7.93
CA LEU A 326 24.33 26.52 -7.79
C LEU A 326 25.52 27.22 -8.47
N GLY A 327 25.28 27.89 -9.61
CA GLY A 327 26.28 28.72 -10.28
C GLY A 327 26.74 29.89 -9.41
N ARG A 328 25.80 30.64 -8.81
CA ARG A 328 26.09 31.76 -7.90
C ARG A 328 26.87 31.28 -6.67
N ASP A 329 26.42 30.23 -6.01
CA ASP A 329 27.05 29.71 -4.81
C ASP A 329 28.46 29.19 -5.07
N THR A 330 28.67 28.54 -6.23
CA THR A 330 30.01 28.13 -6.69
C THR A 330 30.94 29.34 -6.85
N ALA A 331 30.47 30.42 -7.47
CA ALA A 331 31.26 31.63 -7.68
C ALA A 331 31.60 32.33 -6.35
N LEU A 332 30.63 32.41 -5.43
CA LEU A 332 30.84 33.00 -4.10
C LEU A 332 31.86 32.23 -3.26
N MET A 333 31.81 30.89 -3.30
CA MET A 333 32.79 30.03 -2.63
C MET A 333 34.18 30.13 -3.28
N ALA A 334 34.25 30.20 -4.61
CA ALA A 334 35.52 30.37 -5.33
C ALA A 334 36.23 31.67 -4.94
N ALA A 335 35.50 32.79 -4.86
CA ALA A 335 36.04 34.06 -4.40
C ALA A 335 36.57 34.00 -2.95
N THR A 336 35.87 33.28 -2.07
CA THR A 336 36.32 33.06 -0.68
C THR A 336 37.62 32.27 -0.62
N ARG A 337 37.75 31.22 -1.45
CA ARG A 337 38.99 30.47 -1.58
C ARG A 337 40.13 31.35 -2.09
N GLU A 338 39.91 32.14 -3.15
CA GLU A 338 40.93 33.01 -3.73
C GLU A 338 41.47 34.03 -2.70
N GLN A 339 40.59 34.55 -1.84
CA GLN A 339 41.00 35.42 -0.73
C GLN A 339 41.87 34.68 0.30
N ALA A 340 41.44 33.50 0.75
CA ALA A 340 42.20 32.68 1.71
C ALA A 340 43.59 32.28 1.15
N GLU A 341 43.63 31.86 -0.12
CA GLU A 341 44.85 31.49 -0.83
C GLU A 341 45.83 32.68 -0.94
N SER A 342 45.31 33.87 -1.23
CA SER A 342 46.12 35.10 -1.29
C SER A 342 46.80 35.42 0.03
N ILE A 343 46.09 35.33 1.17
CA ILE A 343 46.67 35.54 2.50
C ILE A 343 47.74 34.50 2.81
N ARG A 344 47.50 33.23 2.46
CA ARG A 344 48.46 32.14 2.67
C ARG A 344 49.76 32.32 1.86
N LEU A 345 49.63 32.78 0.61
CA LEU A 345 50.78 33.07 -0.26
C LEU A 345 51.65 34.22 0.30
N ILE A 346 51.03 35.26 0.86
CA ILE A 346 51.73 36.39 1.50
C ILE A 346 52.58 35.92 2.69
N LEU A 347 52.11 34.93 3.44
CA LEU A 347 52.79 34.41 4.64
C LEU A 347 54.03 33.56 4.34
N GLY A 348 54.29 33.20 3.08
CA GLY A 348 55.43 32.34 2.71
C GLY A 348 55.37 30.94 3.32
N THR A 349 54.31 30.59 4.05
CA THR A 349 54.07 29.25 4.59
C THR A 349 53.76 28.30 3.43
N PRO A 350 54.65 27.35 3.11
CA PRO A 350 54.30 26.28 2.19
C PRO A 350 53.11 25.53 2.78
N LEU A 351 52.29 24.92 1.92
CA LEU A 351 51.41 23.85 2.39
C LEU A 351 52.26 22.90 3.24
N PRO A 352 51.86 22.52 4.47
CA PRO A 352 52.45 21.34 5.06
C PRO A 352 52.30 20.22 4.01
N PRO A 353 53.34 19.40 3.78
CA PRO A 353 53.23 18.30 2.84
C PRO A 353 51.98 17.55 3.23
N VAL A 354 51.04 17.47 2.28
CA VAL A 354 49.73 16.80 2.36
C VAL A 354 49.67 16.01 3.65
N LEU A 355 48.95 16.54 4.65
CA LEU A 355 48.51 15.69 5.77
C LEU A 355 47.99 14.47 5.05
N ARG A 356 48.70 13.34 5.20
CA ARG A 356 48.23 12.05 4.75
C ARG A 356 46.75 12.07 5.11
N THR A 357 45.90 11.79 4.12
CA THR A 357 44.51 11.43 4.40
C THR A 357 44.52 10.74 5.75
N PRO A 358 43.81 11.26 6.77
CA PRO A 358 43.71 10.49 7.99
C PRO A 358 43.26 9.12 7.50
N PRO A 359 43.94 8.02 7.87
CA PRO A 359 43.36 6.71 7.61
C PRO A 359 41.92 6.84 8.11
N PRO A 360 40.93 6.45 7.27
CA PRO A 360 39.53 6.79 7.45
C PRO A 360 39.25 6.72 8.92
N ALA A 361 38.90 7.85 9.54
CA ALA A 361 38.90 7.99 10.99
C ALA A 361 38.47 6.66 11.56
N GLN A 362 39.40 5.91 12.15
CA GLN A 362 39.01 4.82 13.01
C GLN A 362 38.25 5.60 14.06
N ARG A 363 36.93 5.64 13.89
CA ARG A 363 36.00 5.94 14.96
C ARG A 363 36.64 5.21 16.12
N ALA A 364 37.11 5.96 17.11
CA ALA A 364 37.41 5.37 18.40
C ALA A 364 36.28 4.37 18.62
N PRO A 365 36.59 3.08 18.83
CA PRO A 365 35.55 2.08 18.96
C PRO A 365 34.55 2.72 19.90
N VAL A 366 33.33 2.95 19.40
CA VAL A 366 32.22 3.34 20.25
C VAL A 366 32.40 2.40 21.43
N PRO A 367 32.68 2.92 22.65
CA PRO A 367 32.95 2.04 23.78
C PRO A 367 31.86 1.00 23.69
N PRO A 368 32.20 -0.30 23.57
CA PRO A 368 31.22 -1.30 23.17
C PRO A 368 30.03 -0.94 24.01
N VAL A 369 28.93 -0.57 23.37
CA VAL A 369 27.67 -0.52 24.09
C VAL A 369 27.69 -1.91 24.67
N THR A 370 27.93 -2.00 25.97
CA THR A 370 27.77 -3.24 26.69
C THR A 370 26.31 -3.48 26.45
N GLU A 371 26.03 -4.17 25.34
CA GLU A 371 24.74 -4.71 25.02
C GLU A 371 24.47 -5.46 26.31
N ALA A 372 23.52 -4.92 27.08
CA ALA A 372 22.99 -5.65 28.21
C ALA A 372 22.76 -7.07 27.65
N PRO A 373 23.32 -8.10 28.31
CA PRO A 373 23.33 -9.44 27.75
C PRO A 373 21.93 -9.74 27.23
N VAL A 374 21.84 -10.18 25.98
CA VAL A 374 20.55 -10.40 25.32
C VAL A 374 19.94 -11.64 25.97
N GLU A 375 19.24 -11.42 27.08
CA GLU A 375 18.66 -12.45 27.92
C GLU A 375 17.42 -13.05 27.26
N HIS A 376 17.27 -14.37 27.36
CA HIS A 376 16.12 -15.10 26.86
C HIS A 376 14.96 -14.92 27.84
N ARG A 377 13.87 -14.31 27.39
CA ARG A 377 12.71 -13.97 28.23
C ARG A 377 11.45 -14.64 27.70
N VAL A 378 10.35 -14.56 28.44
CA VAL A 378 9.02 -15.00 27.99
C VAL A 378 8.17 -13.76 27.67
N ALA A 379 7.34 -13.84 26.63
CA ALA A 379 6.40 -12.80 26.28
C ALA A 379 5.04 -13.39 25.92
N PHE A 380 3.99 -12.61 26.14
CA PHE A 380 2.65 -12.93 25.67
C PHE A 380 2.03 -11.76 24.89
N ASN A 381 1.12 -12.10 23.98
CA ASN A 381 0.33 -11.15 23.21
C ASN A 381 -1.15 -11.53 23.29
N VAL A 382 -2.00 -10.61 23.70
CA VAL A 382 -3.44 -10.82 23.88
C VAL A 382 -4.23 -9.85 23.00
N ASP A 383 -5.30 -10.35 22.39
CA ASP A 383 -6.19 -9.58 21.51
C ASP A 383 -7.66 -9.94 21.76
N VAL A 384 -8.52 -8.92 21.75
CA VAL A 384 -9.96 -9.07 21.95
C VAL A 384 -10.69 -9.39 20.66
N VAL A 385 -11.41 -10.51 20.63
CA VAL A 385 -12.24 -10.90 19.49
C VAL A 385 -13.39 -9.91 19.28
N SER A 386 -13.61 -9.51 18.02
CA SER A 386 -14.68 -8.61 17.58
C SER A 386 -14.67 -7.21 18.21
N TYR A 387 -13.50 -6.71 18.64
CA TYR A 387 -13.34 -5.39 19.26
C TYR A 387 -13.93 -4.24 18.44
N SER A 388 -13.65 -4.18 17.13
CA SER A 388 -14.07 -3.10 16.23
C SER A 388 -15.58 -3.01 15.98
N SER A 389 -16.33 -4.06 16.32
CA SER A 389 -17.80 -4.09 16.20
C SER A 389 -18.52 -3.50 17.42
N ARG A 390 -17.78 -3.22 18.51
CA ARG A 390 -18.33 -2.59 19.72
C ARG A 390 -18.41 -1.07 19.56
N SER A 391 -19.37 -0.44 20.23
CA SER A 391 -19.46 1.04 20.31
C SER A 391 -18.30 1.63 21.11
N THR A 392 -17.97 2.91 20.90
CA THR A 392 -16.85 3.58 21.59
C THR A 392 -16.90 3.46 23.13
N PRO A 393 -18.06 3.62 23.81
CA PRO A 393 -18.12 3.43 25.27
C PRO A 393 -17.87 1.97 25.70
N MET A 394 -18.32 0.99 24.90
CA MET A 394 -18.05 -0.43 25.17
C MET A 394 -16.59 -0.79 24.94
N GLN A 395 -15.95 -0.16 23.94
CA GLN A 395 -14.52 -0.31 23.68
C GLN A 395 -13.68 0.18 24.87
N GLU A 396 -14.01 1.35 25.44
CA GLU A 396 -13.34 1.90 26.63
C GLU A 396 -13.51 0.99 27.86
N ALA A 397 -14.72 0.48 28.11
CA ALA A 397 -14.98 -0.46 29.21
C ALA A 397 -14.20 -1.79 29.07
N VAL A 398 -14.13 -2.33 27.85
CA VAL A 398 -13.35 -3.54 27.55
C VAL A 398 -11.85 -3.30 27.73
N GLN A 399 -11.32 -2.14 27.34
CA GLN A 399 -9.92 -1.79 27.58
C GLN A 399 -9.58 -1.74 29.07
N GLN A 400 -10.44 -1.11 29.90
CA GLN A 400 -10.23 -1.06 31.35
C GLN A 400 -10.27 -2.45 31.99
N ARG A 401 -11.23 -3.29 31.60
CA ARG A 401 -11.35 -4.68 32.07
C ARG A 401 -10.14 -5.52 31.66
N LEU A 402 -9.69 -5.41 30.41
CA LEU A 402 -8.49 -6.09 29.92
C LEU A 402 -7.23 -5.64 30.68
N GLY A 403 -7.06 -4.34 30.89
CA GLY A 403 -5.96 -3.79 31.69
C GLY A 403 -5.90 -4.39 33.09
N GLY A 404 -7.04 -4.46 33.79
CA GLY A 404 -7.11 -5.08 35.12
C GLY A 404 -6.84 -6.59 35.12
N MET A 405 -7.25 -7.31 34.07
CA MET A 405 -6.91 -8.74 33.91
C MET A 405 -5.40 -8.94 33.72
N VAL A 406 -4.75 -8.10 32.90
CA VAL A 406 -3.28 -8.16 32.70
C VAL A 406 -2.54 -7.99 34.04
N GLU A 407 -2.93 -6.99 34.84
CA GLU A 407 -2.31 -6.76 36.15
C GLU A 407 -2.45 -7.96 37.09
N ARG A 408 -3.64 -8.58 37.15
CA ARG A 408 -3.88 -9.75 38.01
C ARG A 408 -3.16 -11.00 37.53
N VAL A 409 -3.02 -11.20 36.22
CA VAL A 409 -2.22 -12.29 35.65
C VAL A 409 -0.74 -12.11 35.97
N LEU A 410 -0.20 -10.90 35.85
CA LEU A 410 1.19 -10.58 36.21
C LEU A 410 1.45 -10.71 37.72
N ALA A 411 0.50 -10.30 38.55
CA ALA A 411 0.60 -10.46 40.00
C ALA A 411 0.67 -11.95 40.42
N GLY A 412 0.02 -12.85 39.67
CA GLY A 412 0.14 -14.31 39.86
C GLY A 412 1.56 -14.85 39.61
N LEU A 413 2.40 -14.11 38.87
CA LEU A 413 3.82 -14.38 38.66
C LEU A 413 4.72 -13.63 39.67
N GLY A 414 4.14 -12.92 40.63
CA GLY A 414 4.86 -12.05 41.57
C GLY A 414 5.43 -10.79 40.92
N LEU A 415 4.85 -10.35 39.79
CA LEU A 415 5.30 -9.18 39.04
C LEU A 415 4.34 -8.00 39.19
N GLU A 416 4.91 -6.81 39.29
CA GLU A 416 4.21 -5.55 39.07
C GLU A 416 4.26 -5.15 37.59
N LEU A 417 3.27 -4.36 37.13
CA LEU A 417 3.14 -3.97 35.72
C LEU A 417 4.40 -3.24 35.18
N ASN A 418 5.05 -2.42 36.01
CA ASN A 418 6.26 -1.65 35.69
C ASN A 418 7.53 -2.52 35.57
N GLN A 419 7.48 -3.79 35.99
CA GLN A 419 8.60 -4.74 35.86
C GLN A 419 8.57 -5.48 34.51
N THR A 420 7.57 -5.21 33.67
CA THR A 420 7.43 -5.76 32.33
C THR A 420 7.64 -4.68 31.27
N ASP A 421 8.26 -5.04 30.15
CA ASP A 421 8.22 -4.18 28.98
C ASP A 421 6.88 -4.43 28.28
N ARG A 422 6.12 -3.36 27.97
CA ARG A 422 4.78 -3.47 27.40
C ARG A 422 4.60 -2.56 26.19
N GLN A 423 3.81 -3.04 25.23
CA GLN A 423 3.30 -2.26 24.12
C GLN A 423 1.79 -2.43 24.07
N ASP A 424 1.08 -1.31 24.18
CA ASP A 424 -0.37 -1.25 24.06
C ASP A 424 -0.81 -1.06 22.61
N SER A 425 -1.79 -1.84 22.19
CA SER A 425 -2.62 -1.57 21.02
C SER A 425 -4.06 -1.37 21.49
N GLY A 426 -4.86 -0.57 20.77
CA GLY A 426 -6.21 -0.22 21.24
C GLY A 426 -7.12 -1.42 21.57
N ASP A 427 -6.83 -2.61 21.04
CA ASP A 427 -7.60 -3.84 21.21
C ASP A 427 -6.80 -5.01 21.82
N GLY A 428 -5.54 -4.77 22.22
CA GLY A 428 -4.63 -5.83 22.65
C GLY A 428 -3.40 -5.35 23.42
N VAL A 429 -2.68 -6.30 24.01
CA VAL A 429 -1.49 -6.02 24.83
C VAL A 429 -0.38 -7.01 24.52
N ILE A 430 0.82 -6.49 24.26
CA ILE A 430 2.04 -7.28 24.22
C ILE A 430 2.85 -6.99 25.47
N ALA A 431 3.23 -8.03 26.23
CA ALA A 431 4.06 -7.89 27.42
C ALA A 431 5.23 -8.89 27.41
N VAL A 432 6.42 -8.39 27.72
CA VAL A 432 7.66 -9.17 27.86
C VAL A 432 8.06 -9.22 29.34
N LEU A 433 8.07 -10.42 29.91
CA LEU A 433 8.40 -10.67 31.32
C LEU A 433 9.90 -10.45 31.58
N PRO A 434 10.33 -10.04 32.78
CA PRO A 434 11.74 -9.90 33.10
C PRO A 434 12.46 -11.26 33.05
N ALA A 435 13.76 -11.26 32.78
CA ALA A 435 14.56 -12.48 32.65
C ALA A 435 14.67 -13.32 33.94
N SER A 436 14.33 -12.72 35.09
CA SER A 436 14.23 -13.41 36.36
C SER A 436 13.10 -14.44 36.41
N VAL A 437 12.11 -14.36 35.52
CA VAL A 437 11.00 -15.31 35.46
C VAL A 437 11.34 -16.45 34.51
N SER A 438 11.42 -17.66 35.07
CA SER A 438 11.74 -18.84 34.29
C SER A 438 10.56 -19.28 33.40
N SER A 439 10.86 -19.82 32.22
CA SER A 439 9.86 -20.32 31.27
C SER A 439 8.95 -21.39 31.86
N GLN A 440 9.50 -22.22 32.75
CA GLN A 440 8.79 -23.32 33.42
C GLN A 440 7.72 -22.83 34.40
N VAL A 441 7.93 -21.65 35.00
CA VAL A 441 6.94 -21.01 35.88
C VAL A 441 6.00 -20.12 35.07
N ALA A 442 6.54 -19.40 34.08
CA ALA A 442 5.80 -18.45 33.28
C ALA A 442 4.65 -19.11 32.49
N LEU A 443 4.92 -20.17 31.72
CA LEU A 443 3.92 -20.72 30.80
C LEU A 443 2.68 -21.29 31.53
N PRO A 444 2.80 -22.19 32.54
CA PRO A 444 1.64 -22.71 33.25
C PRO A 444 0.82 -21.63 33.97
N GLN A 445 1.49 -20.64 34.58
CA GLN A 445 0.81 -19.55 35.30
C GLN A 445 0.11 -18.59 34.34
N LEU A 446 0.68 -18.29 33.17
CA LEU A 446 0.02 -17.48 32.16
C LEU A 446 -1.23 -18.16 31.62
N LEU A 447 -1.17 -19.45 31.25
CA LEU A 447 -2.33 -20.16 30.68
C LEU A 447 -3.47 -20.27 31.70
N HIS A 448 -3.19 -20.74 32.91
CA HIS A 448 -4.20 -20.87 33.96
C HIS A 448 -4.69 -19.53 34.48
N GLY A 449 -3.79 -18.55 34.64
CA GLY A 449 -4.11 -17.20 35.08
C GLY A 449 -5.08 -16.51 34.12
N TRP A 450 -4.79 -16.51 32.81
CA TRP A 450 -5.69 -15.93 31.81
C TRP A 450 -7.05 -16.62 31.78
N ARG A 451 -7.08 -17.96 31.86
CA ARG A 451 -8.35 -18.72 31.90
C ARG A 451 -9.19 -18.34 33.12
N ALA A 452 -8.58 -18.28 34.31
CA ALA A 452 -9.28 -17.96 35.54
C ALA A 452 -9.79 -16.51 35.57
N GLN A 453 -8.95 -15.55 35.16
CA GLN A 453 -9.33 -14.13 35.14
C GLN A 453 -10.43 -13.84 34.13
N LEU A 454 -10.37 -14.44 32.94
CA LEU A 454 -11.40 -14.24 31.93
C LEU A 454 -12.73 -14.88 32.32
N ALA A 455 -12.70 -16.08 32.91
CA ALA A 455 -13.91 -16.73 33.42
C ALA A 455 -14.56 -15.92 34.55
N ALA A 456 -13.77 -15.37 35.47
CA ALA A 456 -14.28 -14.53 36.55
C ALA A 456 -14.87 -13.21 36.03
N ASP A 457 -14.22 -12.58 35.06
CA ASP A 457 -14.69 -11.33 34.46
C ASP A 457 -15.99 -11.53 33.66
N ASN A 458 -16.07 -12.60 32.86
CA ASN A 458 -17.29 -12.95 32.10
C ASN A 458 -18.45 -13.35 33.01
N ALA A 459 -18.19 -14.03 34.14
CA ALA A 459 -19.22 -14.34 35.13
C ALA A 459 -19.81 -13.08 35.79
N GLY A 460 -19.00 -12.03 35.95
CA GLY A 460 -19.44 -10.72 36.45
C GLY A 460 -20.17 -9.86 35.40
N HIS A 461 -20.01 -10.17 34.10
CA HIS A 461 -20.52 -9.37 32.99
C HIS A 461 -21.15 -10.25 31.88
N PRO A 462 -22.24 -10.99 32.16
CA PRO A 462 -22.82 -11.93 31.19
C PRO A 462 -23.36 -11.26 29.91
N GLU A 463 -23.77 -9.98 30.01
CA GLU A 463 -24.30 -9.19 28.89
C GLU A 463 -23.19 -8.57 28.01
N ASP A 464 -21.93 -8.56 28.46
CA ASP A 464 -20.77 -8.03 27.72
C ASP A 464 -19.57 -8.99 27.87
N ARG A 465 -19.78 -10.20 27.35
CA ARG A 465 -18.83 -11.31 27.33
C ARG A 465 -17.59 -10.94 26.49
N ILE A 466 -16.41 -11.09 27.08
CA ILE A 466 -15.10 -10.91 26.43
C ILE A 466 -14.58 -12.28 25.98
N ARG A 467 -14.11 -12.34 24.73
CA ARG A 467 -13.40 -13.49 24.17
C ARG A 467 -12.00 -13.05 23.76
N LEU A 468 -10.98 -13.80 24.15
CA LEU A 468 -9.59 -13.45 23.96
C LEU A 468 -8.87 -14.48 23.09
N ARG A 469 -8.01 -13.98 22.22
CA ARG A 469 -6.92 -14.74 21.64
C ARG A 469 -5.65 -14.41 22.39
N LEU A 470 -4.89 -15.43 22.75
CA LEU A 470 -3.60 -15.28 23.43
C LEU A 470 -2.54 -16.02 22.64
N SER A 471 -1.35 -15.46 22.55
CA SER A 471 -0.16 -16.20 22.15
C SER A 471 0.96 -16.01 23.14
N VAL A 472 1.75 -17.06 23.38
CA VAL A 472 2.86 -17.05 24.34
C VAL A 472 4.10 -17.61 23.65
N GLY A 473 5.26 -16.99 23.86
CA GLY A 473 6.52 -17.49 23.33
C GLY A 473 7.72 -16.98 24.10
N SER A 474 8.89 -17.51 23.78
CA SER A 474 10.15 -17.15 24.43
C SER A 474 11.23 -16.79 23.41
N GLY A 475 12.21 -16.01 23.84
CA GLY A 475 13.33 -15.61 22.99
C GLY A 475 14.07 -14.38 23.49
N GLN A 476 14.97 -13.91 22.63
CA GLN A 476 15.74 -12.68 22.82
C GLN A 476 14.93 -11.47 22.35
N PHE A 477 14.48 -10.63 23.28
CA PHE A 477 13.69 -9.43 22.98
C PHE A 477 14.52 -8.17 23.17
N ARG A 478 14.44 -7.24 22.20
CA ARG A 478 15.06 -5.91 22.30
C ARG A 478 13.97 -4.83 22.26
N VAL A 479 14.10 -3.81 23.09
CA VAL A 479 13.23 -2.61 23.03
C VAL A 479 13.89 -1.58 22.12
N GLY A 480 13.14 -1.09 21.13
CA GLY A 480 13.54 -0.05 20.19
C GLY A 480 12.75 1.24 20.40
N ALA A 481 13.08 2.29 19.63
CA ALA A 481 12.47 3.62 19.77
C ALA A 481 10.94 3.68 19.49
N THR A 482 10.36 2.64 18.88
CA THR A 482 8.94 2.57 18.49
C THR A 482 8.24 1.27 18.92
N GLY A 483 8.85 0.47 19.80
CA GLY A 483 8.30 -0.81 20.28
C GLY A 483 9.34 -1.93 20.29
N PHE A 484 8.88 -3.19 20.27
CA PHE A 484 9.77 -4.35 20.32
C PHE A 484 10.41 -4.70 18.98
N LEU A 485 11.69 -5.06 19.02
CA LEU A 485 12.52 -5.47 17.89
C LEU A 485 12.92 -6.94 18.04
N GLY A 486 12.89 -7.69 16.94
CA GLY A 486 13.46 -9.06 16.86
C GLY A 486 12.49 -10.13 16.36
N GLN A 487 13.05 -11.28 15.98
CA GLN A 487 12.28 -12.42 15.44
C GLN A 487 11.33 -13.09 16.45
N PRO A 488 11.63 -13.18 17.76
CA PRO A 488 10.72 -13.79 18.73
C PRO A 488 9.38 -13.05 18.88
N ILE A 489 9.39 -11.71 18.95
CA ILE A 489 8.15 -10.93 19.07
C ILE A 489 7.29 -11.02 17.80
N ILE A 490 7.95 -11.03 16.63
CA ILE A 490 7.29 -11.24 15.35
C ILE A 490 6.64 -12.63 15.29
N ARG A 491 7.29 -13.67 15.84
CA ARG A 491 6.73 -15.02 15.90
C ARG A 491 5.50 -15.10 16.79
N ILE A 492 5.55 -14.50 17.99
CA ILE A 492 4.40 -14.45 18.91
C ILE A 492 3.21 -13.71 18.27
N GLY A 493 3.47 -12.59 17.60
CA GLY A 493 2.44 -11.88 16.81
C GLY A 493 1.88 -12.75 15.66
N ARG A 494 2.74 -13.47 14.92
CA ARG A 494 2.31 -14.37 13.84
C ARG A 494 1.47 -15.55 14.32
N VAL A 495 1.73 -16.07 15.52
CA VAL A 495 0.89 -17.12 16.13
C VAL A 495 -0.51 -16.57 16.39
N LEU A 496 -0.60 -15.38 17.00
CA LEU A 496 -1.88 -14.72 17.29
C LEU A 496 -2.68 -14.35 16.03
N ASP A 497 -1.99 -13.88 15.00
CA ASP A 497 -2.56 -13.45 13.72
C ASP A 497 -2.80 -14.60 12.74
N SER A 498 -2.46 -15.83 13.11
CA SER A 498 -2.58 -16.96 12.20
C SER A 498 -4.03 -17.25 11.81
N ALA A 499 -4.24 -17.58 10.54
CA ALA A 499 -5.53 -18.04 10.05
C ALA A 499 -6.00 -19.30 10.80
N ALA A 500 -5.05 -20.13 11.22
CA ALA A 500 -5.30 -21.34 12.00
C ALA A 500 -5.89 -20.99 13.39
N LEU A 501 -5.24 -20.11 14.17
CA LEU A 501 -5.76 -19.69 15.49
C LEU A 501 -7.07 -18.88 15.37
N ARG A 502 -7.22 -18.08 14.30
CA ARG A 502 -8.48 -17.37 13.98
C ARG A 502 -9.60 -18.33 13.61
N GLY A 503 -9.31 -19.40 12.88
CA GLY A 503 -10.26 -20.45 12.53
C GLY A 503 -10.85 -21.12 13.77
N VAL A 504 -9.99 -21.46 14.74
CA VAL A 504 -10.40 -22.06 16.03
C VAL A 504 -11.39 -21.17 16.79
N VAL A 505 -11.20 -19.85 16.78
CA VAL A 505 -12.14 -18.89 17.41
C VAL A 505 -13.51 -18.89 16.73
N VAL A 506 -13.56 -19.11 15.41
CA VAL A 506 -14.81 -19.17 14.65
C VAL A 506 -15.50 -20.52 14.84
N GLU A 507 -14.73 -21.60 14.85
CA GLU A 507 -15.21 -22.97 15.03
C GLU A 507 -15.72 -23.24 16.46
N HIS A 508 -15.22 -22.48 17.44
CA HIS A 508 -15.65 -22.53 18.83
C HIS A 508 -16.20 -21.21 19.37
N PRO A 509 -17.44 -20.83 19.01
CA PRO A 509 -18.07 -19.63 19.55
C PRO A 509 -18.22 -19.66 21.09
N ASP A 510 -18.23 -20.86 21.70
CA ASP A 510 -18.36 -21.04 23.14
C ASP A 510 -17.04 -20.93 23.91
N ALA A 511 -15.88 -20.90 23.24
CA ALA A 511 -14.60 -20.71 23.90
C ALA A 511 -14.34 -19.23 24.21
N ASP A 512 -14.09 -18.93 25.49
CA ASP A 512 -13.70 -17.60 25.96
C ASP A 512 -12.24 -17.30 25.68
N LEU A 513 -11.36 -18.29 25.80
CA LEU A 513 -9.92 -18.14 25.62
C LEU A 513 -9.42 -19.15 24.60
N VAL A 514 -8.70 -18.67 23.59
CA VAL A 514 -7.99 -19.51 22.62
C VAL A 514 -6.51 -19.15 22.69
N VAL A 515 -5.63 -20.14 22.98
CA VAL A 515 -4.20 -19.88 23.20
C VAL A 515 -3.31 -20.64 22.23
N GLY A 516 -2.40 -19.91 21.56
CA GLY A 516 -1.33 -20.48 20.77
C GLY A 516 0.03 -20.34 21.47
N VAL A 517 0.71 -21.44 21.74
CA VAL A 517 2.07 -21.46 22.32
C VAL A 517 3.08 -21.66 21.21
N ALA A 518 4.08 -20.78 21.12
CA ALA A 518 5.15 -20.89 20.14
C ALA A 518 5.98 -22.16 20.38
N ASP A 519 6.35 -22.84 19.29
CA ASP A 519 6.99 -24.16 19.27
C ASP A 519 8.10 -24.35 20.32
N ARG A 520 9.12 -23.47 20.30
CA ARG A 520 10.24 -23.55 21.25
C ARG A 520 9.83 -23.48 22.72
N LEU A 521 8.85 -22.64 23.05
CA LEU A 521 8.40 -22.53 24.45
C LEU A 521 7.60 -23.78 24.88
N TYR A 522 6.90 -24.43 23.94
CA TYR A 522 6.27 -25.72 24.20
C TYR A 522 7.33 -26.81 24.42
N GLU A 523 8.32 -26.92 23.54
CA GLU A 523 9.42 -27.89 23.66
C GLU A 523 10.14 -27.74 25.01
N ASP A 524 10.55 -26.51 25.36
CA ASP A 524 11.33 -26.21 26.58
C ASP A 524 10.59 -26.46 27.91
N VAL A 525 9.25 -26.52 27.89
CA VAL A 525 8.42 -26.63 29.11
C VAL A 525 7.58 -27.90 29.13
N VAL A 526 6.73 -28.09 28.11
CA VAL A 526 5.78 -29.21 28.05
C VAL A 526 6.48 -30.45 27.47
N GLY A 527 7.33 -30.26 26.44
CA GLY A 527 8.12 -31.35 25.85
C GLY A 527 9.11 -31.99 26.83
N GLU A 528 9.70 -31.18 27.71
CA GLU A 528 10.59 -31.62 28.80
C GLU A 528 9.84 -32.15 30.04
N GLY A 529 8.51 -32.07 30.08
CA GLY A 529 7.68 -32.65 31.15
C GLY A 529 7.72 -31.90 32.49
N TYR A 530 7.93 -30.58 32.48
CA TYR A 530 7.84 -29.78 33.70
C TYR A 530 6.40 -29.81 34.26
N PRO A 531 6.25 -29.84 35.61
CA PRO A 531 4.94 -29.99 36.22
C PRO A 531 4.04 -28.77 35.97
N GLY A 532 2.76 -29.02 35.71
CA GLY A 532 1.72 -27.99 35.60
C GLY A 532 0.98 -27.96 34.28
N LEU A 533 1.49 -28.57 33.21
CA LEU A 533 0.82 -28.68 31.91
C LEU A 533 1.08 -30.07 31.30
N GLY A 534 0.03 -30.79 30.89
CA GLY A 534 0.14 -32.07 30.22
C GLY A 534 0.24 -31.93 28.69
N PRO A 535 1.08 -32.71 27.98
CA PRO A 535 1.14 -32.71 26.51
C PRO A 535 -0.21 -32.99 25.84
N GLU A 536 -1.08 -33.77 26.49
CA GLU A 536 -2.44 -34.10 26.04
C GLU A 536 -3.38 -32.90 25.96
N GLU A 537 -3.02 -31.77 26.59
CA GLU A 537 -3.78 -30.53 26.54
C GLU A 537 -3.48 -29.69 25.30
N PHE A 538 -2.52 -30.12 24.48
CA PHE A 538 -2.01 -29.38 23.33
C PHE A 538 -2.23 -30.13 22.02
N GLU A 539 -2.68 -29.37 21.01
CA GLU A 539 -2.79 -29.84 19.64
C GLU A 539 -1.80 -29.09 18.75
N LEU A 540 -1.11 -29.80 17.87
CA LEU A 540 -0.18 -29.20 16.93
C LEU A 540 -0.93 -28.35 15.91
N LEU A 541 -0.65 -27.06 15.90
CA LEU A 541 -1.19 -26.09 14.98
C LEU A 541 -0.16 -25.74 13.91
N HIS A 542 -0.43 -26.13 12.67
CA HIS A 542 0.41 -25.73 11.55
C HIS A 542 0.10 -24.28 11.15
N ILE A 543 1.08 -23.41 11.36
CA ILE A 543 0.95 -21.99 11.02
C ILE A 543 1.56 -21.77 9.64
N SER A 544 0.70 -21.35 8.72
CA SER A 544 1.09 -20.76 7.45
C SER A 544 0.64 -19.30 7.41
N VAL A 545 1.57 -18.37 7.64
CA VAL A 545 1.33 -16.92 7.57
C VAL A 545 2.48 -16.29 6.81
N LYS A 546 2.21 -15.66 5.67
CA LYS A 546 3.24 -15.08 4.78
C LYS A 546 4.22 -16.17 4.28
N SER A 547 5.54 -15.91 4.28
CA SER A 547 6.63 -16.85 3.96
C SER A 547 7.06 -17.76 5.13
N TYR A 548 6.35 -17.71 6.26
CA TYR A 548 6.66 -18.52 7.44
C TYR A 548 5.79 -19.78 7.47
N ARG A 549 6.43 -20.93 7.35
CA ARG A 549 5.90 -22.22 7.81
C ARG A 549 6.53 -22.50 9.15
N GLY A 550 5.70 -22.55 10.18
CA GLY A 550 6.13 -22.91 11.50
C GLY A 550 5.07 -23.74 12.20
N GLN A 551 5.45 -24.25 13.35
CA GLN A 551 4.56 -24.97 14.22
C GLN A 551 4.28 -24.09 15.44
N ALA A 552 3.12 -24.29 16.03
CA ALA A 552 2.75 -23.80 17.34
C ALA A 552 1.80 -24.81 17.94
N TRP A 553 1.50 -24.66 19.22
CA TRP A 553 0.69 -25.60 19.96
C TRP A 553 -0.54 -24.88 20.44
N LEU A 554 -1.69 -25.30 19.94
CA LEU A 554 -2.99 -24.85 20.43
C LEU A 554 -3.21 -25.49 21.79
N TRP A 555 -3.36 -24.70 22.84
CA TRP A 555 -3.79 -25.22 24.13
C TRP A 555 -5.31 -25.32 24.12
N ALA A 556 -5.82 -26.55 24.06
CA ALA A 556 -7.24 -26.83 23.92
C ALA A 556 -8.01 -26.69 25.24
N GLY A 557 -7.31 -26.60 26.37
CA GLY A 557 -7.91 -26.39 27.70
C GLY A 557 -9.01 -27.39 28.09
N GLY A 558 -9.12 -28.53 27.38
CA GLY A 558 -10.13 -29.56 27.55
C GLY A 558 -11.34 -29.57 26.57
N VAL A 559 -11.32 -28.84 25.45
CA VAL A 559 -12.42 -28.87 24.44
C VAL A 559 -11.93 -29.49 23.11
N ALA A 560 -12.53 -30.60 22.67
CA ALA A 560 -12.13 -31.35 21.46
C ALA A 560 -12.81 -30.84 20.16
N LEU A 561 -12.07 -30.70 19.06
CA LEU A 561 -12.58 -30.35 17.70
C LEU A 561 -12.55 -31.52 16.73
N SER A 562 -13.53 -31.58 15.82
CA SER A 562 -13.66 -32.60 14.76
C SER A 562 -13.76 -31.93 13.37
N SER A 563 -12.99 -32.41 12.38
CA SER A 563 -12.85 -31.87 11.01
C SER A 563 -13.94 -32.32 10.01
N SER A 564 -14.31 -31.49 9.02
CA SER A 564 -15.12 -31.90 7.85
C SER A 564 -14.61 -31.34 6.51
N THR A 565 -14.72 -32.14 5.43
CA THR A 565 -14.14 -31.94 4.09
C THR A 565 -15.18 -31.78 2.97
N GLY A 566 -15.02 -30.76 2.11
CA GLY A 566 -14.99 -30.84 0.62
C GLY A 566 -16.27 -30.89 -0.24
N ASN A 567 -16.43 -29.92 -1.16
CA ASN A 567 -17.07 -30.13 -2.48
C ASN A 567 -16.52 -29.15 -3.56
N ARG A 568 -16.28 -29.62 -4.80
CA ARG A 568 -15.71 -28.88 -5.97
C ARG A 568 -16.67 -28.92 -7.17
N GLY A 569 -16.90 -27.79 -7.83
CA GLY A 569 -17.54 -27.67 -9.17
C GLY A 569 -16.55 -27.34 -10.29
N PRO A 570 -16.94 -27.40 -11.59
CA PRO A 570 -16.05 -27.38 -12.76
C PRO A 570 -15.46 -25.99 -13.13
N VAL A 571 -14.41 -26.00 -13.96
CA VAL A 571 -13.49 -24.87 -14.30
C VAL A 571 -14.06 -23.91 -15.39
N PRO A 572 -13.94 -22.56 -15.27
CA PRO A 572 -14.40 -21.60 -16.30
C PRO A 572 -13.28 -21.10 -17.24
N GLY A 573 -13.61 -20.89 -18.53
CA GLY A 573 -12.71 -20.23 -19.50
C GLY A 573 -13.12 -20.04 -20.99
N THR A 574 -14.26 -20.53 -21.51
CA THR A 574 -14.55 -20.42 -22.97
C THR A 574 -16.00 -20.11 -23.37
N ALA A 575 -16.93 -19.97 -22.42
CA ALA A 575 -18.34 -19.77 -22.75
C ALA A 575 -18.66 -18.29 -23.05
N ARG A 576 -19.31 -18.04 -24.19
CA ARG A 576 -19.73 -16.71 -24.67
C ARG A 576 -21.25 -16.50 -24.64
N ASP A 577 -21.98 -17.57 -24.38
CA ASP A 577 -23.44 -17.55 -24.38
C ASP A 577 -23.94 -16.97 -23.05
N ILE A 578 -24.81 -15.96 -23.12
CA ILE A 578 -25.37 -15.27 -21.95
C ILE A 578 -26.88 -15.22 -22.04
N LEU A 579 -27.58 -15.78 -21.05
CA LEU A 579 -29.02 -15.62 -20.94
C LEU A 579 -29.36 -14.17 -20.57
N VAL A 580 -30.22 -13.55 -21.37
CA VAL A 580 -30.74 -12.20 -21.15
C VAL A 580 -32.21 -12.27 -20.75
N ILE A 581 -32.54 -11.68 -19.60
CA ILE A 581 -33.90 -11.52 -19.10
C ILE A 581 -34.27 -10.05 -19.23
N HIS A 582 -35.32 -9.74 -19.98
CA HIS A 582 -35.80 -8.38 -20.19
C HIS A 582 -37.34 -8.34 -20.27
N GLY A 583 -37.95 -7.17 -20.04
CA GLY A 583 -39.38 -6.94 -20.23
C GLY A 583 -39.86 -7.02 -21.69
N PRO A 584 -41.18 -7.01 -21.96
CA PRO A 584 -41.75 -7.30 -23.28
C PRO A 584 -41.45 -6.28 -24.40
N GLY A 585 -40.76 -5.17 -24.10
CA GLY A 585 -40.46 -4.09 -25.05
C GLY A 585 -39.38 -4.46 -26.10
N PRO A 586 -39.63 -4.22 -27.41
CA PRO A 586 -38.68 -4.58 -28.47
C PRO A 586 -37.42 -3.69 -28.51
N ARG A 587 -37.50 -2.44 -28.03
CA ARG A 587 -36.36 -1.50 -27.99
C ARG A 587 -35.30 -1.90 -26.95
N PRO A 588 -35.64 -2.10 -25.65
CA PRO A 588 -34.68 -2.60 -24.67
C PRO A 588 -34.01 -3.91 -25.11
N ARG A 589 -34.78 -4.83 -25.70
CA ARG A 589 -34.24 -6.09 -26.25
C ARG A 589 -33.18 -5.83 -27.32
N LYS A 590 -33.48 -4.98 -28.30
CA LYS A 590 -32.57 -4.65 -29.41
C LYS A 590 -31.26 -4.06 -28.88
N ASP A 591 -31.36 -3.04 -28.03
CA ASP A 591 -30.21 -2.31 -27.50
C ASP A 591 -29.28 -3.22 -26.68
N VAL A 592 -29.84 -4.11 -25.84
CA VAL A 592 -29.05 -5.09 -25.07
C VAL A 592 -28.38 -6.10 -25.99
N VAL A 593 -29.08 -6.61 -27.01
CA VAL A 593 -28.51 -7.56 -27.97
C VAL A 593 -27.38 -6.92 -28.78
N GLU A 594 -27.55 -5.68 -29.23
CA GLU A 594 -26.51 -4.94 -29.98
C GLU A 594 -25.29 -4.65 -29.10
N LEU A 595 -25.49 -4.26 -27.84
CA LEU A 595 -24.40 -4.08 -26.88
C LEU A 595 -23.61 -5.38 -26.68
N LEU A 596 -24.29 -6.49 -26.36
CA LEU A 596 -23.62 -7.76 -26.11
C LEU A 596 -22.86 -8.28 -27.33
N ARG A 597 -23.43 -8.12 -28.53
CA ARG A 597 -22.75 -8.51 -29.77
C ARG A 597 -21.55 -7.65 -30.10
N ALA A 598 -21.61 -6.34 -29.80
CA ALA A 598 -20.47 -5.45 -29.99
C ALA A 598 -19.29 -5.81 -29.07
N MET A 599 -19.55 -6.51 -27.95
CA MET A 599 -18.54 -7.04 -27.03
C MET A 599 -18.14 -8.51 -27.31
N ASP A 600 -18.48 -9.04 -28.49
CA ASP A 600 -18.24 -10.44 -28.91
C ASP A 600 -18.92 -11.51 -28.03
N LEU A 601 -20.06 -11.15 -27.41
CA LEU A 601 -20.91 -12.08 -26.63
C LEU A 601 -22.14 -12.54 -27.42
N ARG A 602 -22.68 -13.70 -27.02
CA ARG A 602 -23.84 -14.34 -27.67
C ARG A 602 -25.07 -14.30 -26.75
N PRO A 603 -25.97 -13.32 -26.93
CA PRO A 603 -27.19 -13.25 -26.12
C PRO A 603 -28.13 -14.40 -26.48
N LEU A 604 -28.57 -15.15 -25.46
CA LEU A 604 -29.64 -16.13 -25.51
C LEU A 604 -30.92 -15.48 -24.96
N ASP A 605 -32.03 -15.66 -25.67
CA ASP A 605 -33.35 -15.30 -25.13
C ASP A 605 -33.96 -16.43 -24.27
N TRP A 606 -35.07 -16.12 -23.61
CA TRP A 606 -35.75 -17.07 -22.72
C TRP A 606 -36.23 -18.33 -23.47
N GLU A 607 -36.68 -18.20 -24.72
CA GLU A 607 -37.17 -19.34 -25.51
C GLU A 607 -36.02 -20.25 -25.96
N GLU A 608 -34.85 -19.68 -26.23
CA GLU A 608 -33.62 -20.44 -26.49
C GLU A 608 -33.18 -21.23 -25.24
N ALA A 609 -33.24 -20.63 -24.06
CA ALA A 609 -32.98 -21.35 -22.80
C ALA A 609 -34.02 -22.44 -22.52
N VAL A 610 -35.31 -22.20 -22.81
CA VAL A 610 -36.38 -23.22 -22.71
C VAL A 610 -36.08 -24.40 -23.64
N LYS A 611 -35.65 -24.14 -24.88
CA LYS A 611 -35.25 -25.20 -25.83
C LYS A 611 -34.07 -26.02 -25.28
N GLY A 612 -33.09 -25.36 -24.65
CA GLY A 612 -31.94 -26.02 -24.02
C GLY A 612 -32.34 -27.07 -22.97
N THR A 613 -33.44 -26.84 -22.24
CA THR A 613 -33.93 -27.79 -21.23
C THR A 613 -34.41 -29.13 -21.82
N GLY A 614 -34.76 -29.18 -23.11
CA GLY A 614 -35.35 -30.35 -23.76
C GLY A 614 -36.75 -30.73 -23.28
N LYS A 615 -37.42 -29.89 -22.48
CA LYS A 615 -38.76 -30.15 -21.90
C LYS A 615 -39.84 -29.33 -22.61
N LEU A 616 -41.05 -29.88 -22.71
CA LEU A 616 -42.21 -29.20 -23.28
C LEU A 616 -42.82 -28.13 -22.36
N ALA A 617 -42.63 -28.26 -21.03
CA ALA A 617 -43.11 -27.32 -20.03
C ALA A 617 -42.15 -27.28 -18.82
N PRO A 618 -40.93 -26.73 -18.98
CA PRO A 618 -39.96 -26.63 -17.89
C PRO A 618 -40.42 -25.63 -16.82
N ARG A 619 -40.00 -25.86 -15.57
CA ARG A 619 -40.17 -24.87 -14.49
C ARG A 619 -39.18 -23.72 -14.67
N THR A 620 -39.51 -22.53 -14.18
CA THR A 620 -38.63 -21.34 -14.23
C THR A 620 -37.21 -21.63 -13.74
N ASP A 621 -37.09 -22.37 -12.63
CA ASP A 621 -35.78 -22.72 -12.06
C ASP A 621 -34.96 -23.63 -12.98
N GLU A 622 -35.62 -24.48 -13.78
CA GLU A 622 -34.94 -25.38 -14.74
C GLU A 622 -34.44 -24.61 -15.96
N VAL A 623 -35.15 -23.56 -16.39
CA VAL A 623 -34.68 -22.65 -17.44
C VAL A 623 -33.51 -21.79 -16.95
N LEU A 624 -33.57 -21.34 -15.70
CA LEU A 624 -32.47 -20.60 -15.07
C LEU A 624 -31.22 -21.47 -14.90
N ASP A 625 -31.37 -22.74 -14.50
CA ASP A 625 -30.26 -23.69 -14.42
C ASP A 625 -29.56 -23.86 -15.77
N GLU A 626 -30.32 -23.95 -16.86
CA GLU A 626 -29.78 -24.00 -18.22
C GLU A 626 -29.05 -22.70 -18.59
N GLY A 627 -29.63 -21.54 -18.26
CA GLY A 627 -28.97 -20.24 -18.45
C GLY A 627 -27.65 -20.11 -17.70
N PHE A 628 -27.57 -20.58 -16.45
CA PHE A 628 -26.34 -20.63 -15.67
C PHE A 628 -25.36 -21.73 -16.13
N ALA A 629 -25.82 -22.73 -16.87
CA ALA A 629 -24.96 -23.73 -17.49
C ALA A 629 -24.34 -23.23 -18.81
N ALA A 630 -25.06 -22.39 -19.56
CA ALA A 630 -24.64 -21.85 -20.85
C ALA A 630 -23.44 -20.88 -20.76
N GLY A 631 -23.31 -20.14 -19.64
CA GLY A 631 -22.22 -19.18 -19.49
C GLY A 631 -21.91 -18.77 -18.05
N PRO A 632 -20.88 -17.95 -17.83
CA PRO A 632 -20.43 -17.48 -16.52
C PRO A 632 -21.52 -16.84 -15.64
N GLY A 633 -22.58 -16.27 -16.22
CA GLY A 633 -23.73 -15.75 -15.47
C GLY A 633 -24.86 -15.30 -16.38
N ILE A 634 -25.84 -14.58 -15.84
CA ILE A 634 -26.98 -14.07 -16.62
C ILE A 634 -27.11 -12.54 -16.47
N LEU A 635 -27.66 -11.88 -17.49
CA LEU A 635 -27.96 -10.45 -17.46
C LEU A 635 -29.48 -10.23 -17.38
N VAL A 636 -29.90 -9.45 -16.40
CA VAL A 636 -31.29 -9.04 -16.22
C VAL A 636 -31.39 -7.53 -16.42
N VAL A 637 -32.25 -7.11 -17.34
CA VAL A 637 -32.47 -5.69 -17.65
C VAL A 637 -33.92 -5.34 -17.33
N LEU A 638 -34.12 -4.45 -16.36
CA LEU A 638 -35.44 -3.97 -15.94
C LEU A 638 -35.67 -2.55 -16.44
N THR A 639 -36.78 -2.34 -17.15
CA THR A 639 -37.24 -1.02 -17.61
C THR A 639 -38.20 -0.38 -16.60
N PRO A 640 -38.52 0.93 -16.72
CA PRO A 640 -39.54 1.53 -15.85
C PRO A 640 -40.88 0.78 -15.83
N GLU A 641 -41.29 0.18 -16.96
CA GLU A 641 -42.50 -0.65 -17.03
C GLU A 641 -42.40 -1.90 -16.14
N ASP A 642 -41.27 -2.62 -16.19
CA ASP A 642 -41.02 -3.81 -15.36
C ASP A 642 -40.92 -3.49 -13.86
N LEU A 643 -40.45 -2.28 -13.54
CA LEU A 643 -40.28 -1.81 -12.17
C LEU A 643 -41.62 -1.39 -11.55
N ASN A 644 -42.53 -0.84 -12.36
CA ASN A 644 -43.83 -0.37 -11.90
C ASN A 644 -44.91 -1.46 -11.89
N ASP A 645 -44.73 -2.53 -12.69
CA ASP A 645 -45.63 -3.67 -12.71
C ASP A 645 -45.18 -4.79 -11.76
N GLY A 646 -45.95 -5.01 -10.68
CA GLY A 646 -45.72 -6.09 -9.72
C GLY A 646 -45.90 -7.50 -10.28
N GLU A 647 -46.57 -7.63 -11.43
CA GLU A 647 -46.79 -8.89 -12.14
C GLU A 647 -45.81 -9.09 -13.32
N SER A 648 -44.81 -8.21 -13.49
CA SER A 648 -43.82 -8.34 -14.57
C SER A 648 -43.10 -9.68 -14.50
N HIS A 649 -43.20 -10.46 -15.59
CA HIS A 649 -42.48 -11.71 -15.75
C HIS A 649 -40.96 -11.52 -15.66
N ALA A 650 -40.43 -10.40 -16.17
CA ALA A 650 -39.01 -10.09 -16.09
C ALA A 650 -38.57 -9.87 -14.64
N ARG A 651 -39.36 -9.12 -13.87
CA ARG A 651 -39.15 -8.91 -12.43
C ARG A 651 -39.24 -10.21 -11.63
N ALA A 652 -40.25 -11.04 -11.88
CA ALA A 652 -40.41 -12.33 -11.21
C ALA A 652 -39.22 -13.27 -11.49
N ARG A 653 -38.76 -13.33 -12.75
CA ARG A 653 -37.57 -14.10 -13.15
C ARG A 653 -36.28 -13.54 -12.53
N ALA A 654 -36.16 -12.21 -12.42
CA ALA A 654 -35.03 -11.54 -11.76
C ALA A 654 -34.88 -12.00 -10.30
N VAL A 655 -35.99 -11.98 -9.55
CA VAL A 655 -36.02 -12.42 -8.15
C VAL A 655 -35.60 -13.89 -8.04
N ARG A 656 -36.15 -14.76 -8.89
CA ARG A 656 -35.78 -16.19 -8.90
C ARG A 656 -34.30 -16.44 -9.23
N ALA A 657 -33.76 -15.71 -10.21
CA ALA A 657 -32.34 -15.80 -10.53
C ALA A 657 -31.45 -15.40 -9.35
N LEU A 658 -31.80 -14.32 -8.66
CA LEU A 658 -31.07 -13.82 -7.49
C LEU A 658 -31.17 -14.76 -6.28
N GLU A 659 -32.31 -15.41 -6.06
CA GLU A 659 -32.48 -16.45 -5.02
C GLU A 659 -31.59 -17.66 -5.31
N ARG A 660 -31.39 -17.99 -6.60
CA ARG A 660 -30.71 -19.20 -7.03
C ARG A 660 -29.19 -19.04 -7.10
N GLN A 661 -28.70 -18.03 -7.81
CA GLN A 661 -27.26 -17.75 -7.95
C GLN A 661 -27.00 -16.23 -7.88
N PRO A 662 -26.97 -15.66 -6.66
CA PRO A 662 -26.82 -14.22 -6.46
C PRO A 662 -25.52 -13.67 -7.05
N ASP A 663 -24.42 -14.43 -6.97
CA ASP A 663 -23.09 -14.01 -7.43
C ASP A 663 -22.91 -14.09 -8.96
N ARG A 664 -23.88 -14.69 -9.67
CA ARG A 664 -23.84 -14.90 -11.13
C ARG A 664 -24.99 -14.19 -11.85
N THR A 665 -25.76 -13.38 -11.14
CA THR A 665 -26.92 -12.63 -11.69
C THR A 665 -26.61 -11.13 -11.72
N LEU A 666 -26.47 -10.57 -12.91
CA LEU A 666 -26.23 -9.15 -13.12
C LEU A 666 -27.53 -8.40 -13.34
N LEU A 667 -27.80 -7.38 -12.52
CA LEU A 667 -29.01 -6.57 -12.61
C LEU A 667 -28.70 -5.17 -13.15
N ALA A 668 -29.23 -4.87 -14.32
CA ALA A 668 -29.20 -3.56 -14.96
C ALA A 668 -30.60 -2.93 -14.91
N GLN A 669 -30.67 -1.67 -14.47
CA GLN A 669 -31.90 -0.95 -14.22
C GLN A 669 -31.94 0.34 -15.04
N ILE A 670 -33.02 0.55 -15.78
CA ILE A 670 -33.32 1.82 -16.46
C ILE A 670 -34.42 2.52 -15.66
N GLY A 671 -34.15 3.74 -15.18
CA GLY A 671 -35.09 4.50 -14.36
C GLY A 671 -35.03 4.21 -12.86
N ARG A 672 -36.04 4.69 -12.13
CA ARG A 672 -36.10 4.65 -10.66
C ARG A 672 -37.01 3.51 -10.19
N LEU A 673 -36.59 2.85 -9.11
CA LEU A 673 -37.41 1.90 -8.35
C LEU A 673 -38.16 2.70 -7.30
N ASP A 674 -39.48 2.82 -7.44
CA ASP A 674 -40.34 3.28 -6.35
C ASP A 674 -40.80 2.06 -5.55
N GLY A 675 -40.35 1.96 -4.29
CA GLY A 675 -40.70 0.87 -3.37
C GLY A 675 -39.51 0.00 -2.96
N ALA A 676 -39.22 -0.03 -1.66
CA ALA A 676 -38.17 -0.82 -1.04
C ALA A 676 -38.51 -2.33 -0.97
N GLY A 677 -38.46 -3.02 -2.13
CA GLY A 677 -38.45 -4.48 -2.20
C GLY A 677 -37.03 -5.08 -2.14
N ASP A 678 -36.89 -6.41 -2.14
CA ASP A 678 -35.60 -7.14 -2.09
C ASP A 678 -34.61 -6.75 -3.20
N LEU A 679 -35.10 -6.28 -4.35
CA LEU A 679 -34.26 -5.78 -5.46
C LEU A 679 -33.59 -4.43 -5.14
N GLY A 680 -34.20 -3.60 -4.30
CA GLY A 680 -33.71 -2.25 -3.98
C GLY A 680 -32.59 -2.21 -2.95
N ARG A 681 -32.28 -3.34 -2.30
CA ARG A 681 -31.18 -3.49 -1.33
C ARG A 681 -29.86 -3.96 -1.96
N ARG A 682 -29.83 -4.17 -3.29
CA ARG A 682 -28.65 -4.67 -4.02
C ARG A 682 -28.03 -3.58 -4.87
N ASP A 683 -26.71 -3.69 -5.06
CA ASP A 683 -25.96 -2.81 -5.94
C ASP A 683 -26.22 -3.18 -7.41
N THR A 684 -26.90 -2.30 -8.14
CA THR A 684 -27.36 -2.51 -9.54
C THR A 684 -26.71 -1.51 -10.48
N VAL A 685 -26.43 -1.92 -11.72
CA VAL A 685 -26.03 -0.96 -12.76
C VAL A 685 -27.25 -0.14 -13.15
N ARG A 686 -27.25 1.16 -12.85
CA ARG A 686 -28.42 2.03 -13.07
C ARG A 686 -28.16 3.11 -14.12
N LEU A 687 -29.10 3.26 -15.06
CA LEU A 687 -29.24 4.43 -15.92
C LEU A 687 -30.28 5.38 -15.29
N SER A 688 -29.82 6.54 -14.82
CA SER A 688 -30.65 7.51 -14.08
C SER A 688 -30.91 8.83 -14.81
N ALA A 689 -30.26 9.07 -15.94
CA ALA A 689 -30.43 10.27 -16.76
C ALA A 689 -30.34 9.91 -18.25
N ASP A 690 -31.14 10.56 -19.10
CA ASP A 690 -31.19 10.31 -20.55
C ASP A 690 -30.22 11.22 -21.31
N THR A 691 -29.01 11.38 -20.79
CA THR A 691 -27.91 12.09 -21.42
C THR A 691 -26.98 11.10 -22.11
N GLU A 692 -26.32 11.51 -23.20
CA GLU A 692 -25.35 10.69 -23.91
C GLU A 692 -24.26 10.13 -22.97
N ALA A 693 -23.65 10.97 -22.14
CA ALA A 693 -22.63 10.56 -21.16
C ALA A 693 -23.15 9.49 -20.17
N ALA A 694 -24.37 9.64 -19.65
CA ALA A 694 -24.98 8.65 -18.75
C ALA A 694 -25.27 7.31 -19.45
N ARG A 695 -25.68 7.34 -20.73
CA ARG A 695 -25.93 6.13 -21.54
C ARG A 695 -24.63 5.39 -21.87
N ILE A 696 -23.57 6.12 -22.19
CA ILE A 696 -22.23 5.55 -22.39
C ILE A 696 -21.70 4.94 -21.09
N LEU A 697 -21.81 5.67 -19.97
CA LEU A 697 -21.41 5.17 -18.65
C LEU A 697 -22.19 3.91 -18.22
N PHE A 698 -23.48 3.85 -18.53
CA PHE A 698 -24.31 2.68 -18.28
C PHE A 698 -23.83 1.45 -19.05
N GLN A 699 -23.54 1.61 -20.35
CA GLN A 699 -22.97 0.55 -21.19
C GLN A 699 -21.63 0.06 -20.65
N TYR A 700 -20.76 1.00 -20.27
CA TYR A 700 -19.47 0.69 -19.67
C TYR A 700 -19.61 -0.15 -18.39
N ARG A 701 -20.51 0.24 -17.49
CA ARG A 701 -20.75 -0.49 -16.23
C ARG A 701 -21.31 -1.91 -16.46
N ILE A 702 -22.10 -2.13 -17.50
CA ILE A 702 -22.55 -3.47 -17.90
C ILE A 702 -21.36 -4.32 -18.35
N ALA A 703 -20.52 -3.80 -19.25
CA ALA A 703 -19.31 -4.48 -19.74
C ALA A 703 -18.40 -4.92 -18.58
N GLN A 704 -18.17 -4.01 -17.62
CA GLN A 704 -17.37 -4.29 -16.42
C GLN A 704 -17.94 -5.42 -15.57
N ARG A 705 -19.25 -5.40 -15.29
CA ARG A 705 -19.89 -6.45 -14.50
C ARG A 705 -19.85 -7.81 -15.19
N LEU A 706 -19.95 -7.84 -16.52
CA LEU A 706 -19.81 -9.07 -17.31
C LEU A 706 -18.39 -9.63 -17.22
N ARG A 707 -17.37 -8.77 -17.31
CA ARG A 707 -15.96 -9.18 -17.15
C ARG A 707 -15.70 -9.79 -15.76
N ASN A 708 -16.24 -9.17 -14.71
CA ASN A 708 -16.11 -9.66 -13.34
C ASN A 708 -16.75 -11.02 -13.10
N VAL A 709 -17.85 -11.32 -13.78
CA VAL A 709 -18.51 -12.63 -13.70
C VAL A 709 -17.77 -13.70 -14.54
N GLY A 710 -16.83 -13.29 -15.40
CA GLY A 710 -15.94 -14.17 -16.15
C GLY A 710 -16.20 -14.24 -17.65
N TYR A 711 -16.97 -13.30 -18.22
CA TYR A 711 -17.18 -13.22 -19.66
C TYR A 711 -15.95 -12.62 -20.39
N PRO A 712 -15.57 -13.14 -21.57
CA PRO A 712 -14.51 -12.56 -22.40
C PRO A 712 -15.03 -11.35 -23.18
N VAL A 713 -15.24 -10.22 -22.49
CA VAL A 713 -15.75 -8.97 -23.06
C VAL A 713 -14.68 -8.30 -23.93
N ASP A 714 -14.96 -8.14 -25.22
CA ASP A 714 -14.13 -7.32 -26.12
C ASP A 714 -14.54 -5.84 -26.01
N THR A 715 -13.57 -4.97 -25.69
CA THR A 715 -13.76 -3.51 -25.58
C THR A 715 -12.73 -2.75 -26.40
N VAL A 716 -12.11 -3.38 -27.40
CA VAL A 716 -11.12 -2.72 -28.26
C VAL A 716 -11.81 -1.72 -29.20
N GLY A 717 -11.44 -0.45 -29.13
CA GLY A 717 -12.00 0.65 -29.94
C GLY A 717 -13.29 1.26 -29.34
N ASP A 718 -13.85 2.25 -30.04
CA ASP A 718 -15.03 3.03 -29.63
C ASP A 718 -16.37 2.42 -30.09
N GLY A 719 -16.35 1.53 -31.09
CA GLY A 719 -17.56 1.00 -31.75
C GLY A 719 -18.54 0.21 -30.86
N TRP A 720 -18.17 -0.16 -29.62
CA TRP A 720 -19.06 -0.83 -28.69
C TRP A 720 -19.83 0.13 -27.77
N LEU A 721 -19.33 1.36 -27.57
CA LEU A 721 -20.00 2.44 -26.83
C LEU A 721 -20.82 3.29 -27.80
N ASP A 722 -22.14 3.31 -27.63
CA ASP A 722 -23.05 4.06 -28.50
C ASP A 722 -23.92 5.03 -27.71
N GLY A 723 -23.71 6.33 -27.91
CA GLY A 723 -24.47 7.41 -27.28
C GLY A 723 -25.98 7.39 -27.61
N GLY A 724 -26.42 6.75 -28.69
CA GLY A 724 -27.82 6.61 -29.07
C GLY A 724 -28.53 5.42 -28.43
N ARG A 725 -27.79 4.39 -28.01
CA ARG A 725 -28.32 3.17 -27.40
C ARG A 725 -28.93 3.47 -26.03
N PHE A 726 -30.08 2.86 -25.72
CA PHE A 726 -30.91 3.12 -24.53
C PHE A 726 -31.56 4.51 -24.47
N GLY A 727 -31.51 5.29 -25.54
CA GLY A 727 -32.14 6.62 -25.61
C GLY A 727 -33.67 6.57 -25.52
N GLY A 728 -34.26 7.45 -24.72
CA GLY A 728 -35.71 7.58 -24.57
C GLY A 728 -36.39 6.39 -23.85
N LEU A 729 -35.63 5.61 -23.08
CA LEU A 729 -36.14 4.50 -22.25
C LEU A 729 -36.39 4.88 -20.78
N LEU A 730 -36.08 6.13 -20.40
CA LEU A 730 -36.19 6.66 -19.04
C LEU A 730 -37.55 7.27 -18.72
#